data_AF-A0A1Y2AHZ9-F1
#
_entry.id   AF-A0A1Y2AHZ9-F1
#
_cell.length_a   1.000
_cell.length_b   1.000
_cell.length_c   1.000
_cell.angle_alpha   90.00
_cell.angle_beta   90.00
_cell.angle_gamma   90.00
#
_symmetry.space_group_name_H-M   'P 1'
#
loop_
_entity.id
_entity.type
_entity.pdbx_description
1 polymer ?
#
loop_
_entity_poly.entity_id
_entity_poly.type
_entity_poly.pdbx_seq_one_letter_code
_entity_poly.pdbx_strand_id
1 'polypeptide(L)'
;MKIKFSNVLLLLALLIEALIAAKEITKLDSSSNNTMNNGDFFYGKTELVEFKFGLDEIGLYHTYSKLSHQEFRYLSPIGRNEDTNTLSRNIKYGILGDDAVFRVYNTDGKEIYKLGEESSVRGQSTMTFESTDAYRNTDEYADLNVPLTYGIVITNASGEKFYYPPRKTDTIEPVPFINPMQWIKWDGSVPEDAVSIKNSNGKTFIVGRTSYKQGIHCGYVDVNSKQLIISYGDRELIYDDNFEILTGSSNHFDWEKINMDNISEYADQIVIGGNESNGVKLGVAKCKYNDNYYFGKVNLDQLHHSNFGINNKEVECLDFEVLIYKKVPAESIIRNMQWIKWDGTVPDDAISIENPDGKTFLVGRIKYFVGYKCGTVDLSTKQLNIPGGRASFGYKDNFEILVGPSDHFYWKKMSKNTLLKKGHHIVVAGKDEDGFDIGIAKCKYDDSYFFGELNLSKFDRALYNHKTSEYNSFEYYSYNYEVLIYSDEPIKNMEWIKWDGTIPEYAVSMKNSDGKTLVVGRTKYRSGIHCGYVDLDSKKLTISYGGKELIYDDDFEILTGSSNHFEWKKINMDNISEYADQIIIGGNESNGVKLGVAKCKYNDSHYFGKVNLDYLHHSNFGINNKEVECLDFEVLIYKDEPIEPEPIPSTKNAKWIKWDGTIPEDAVSMKNSDGKTLVVGRTKYRSGIHCGNVDLDSKKLTISYGGKELICDDDFEILTGSSNHFEWKKINMDNISEYADQIVIGGNESNGVKLGVAKCKYNDNYYFGKVNLDHLHHGNFGINNKEVECVDFEVLIYKDGQAKTEAEPVSSIQSIQWIKWNNKIPNGAIFIKDNPNGKIFIIGRISYNNSIQCGYIDVTTSDVVLFITFAGQLRRYTHNFEVLTAPSGYLSWKQINRNNISDYNIVTGGYDIVGHKLGIAKCEYENNYYFGKINLSEFYHAYFAYNDSEYKSYNYKILVQNE
;
A
#
# COMPACT_ATOMS: atom_id res chain seq x y z
N MET A 1 -63.43 33.14 -3.09
CA MET A 1 -64.30 32.56 -2.05
C MET A 1 -64.00 33.28 -0.72
N LYS A 2 -65.01 33.85 -0.05
CA LYS A 2 -64.85 34.61 1.21
C LYS A 2 -64.48 33.66 2.36
N ILE A 3 -63.23 33.71 2.84
CA ILE A 3 -62.87 33.04 4.10
C ILE A 3 -63.48 33.84 5.25
N LYS A 4 -64.36 33.21 6.03
CA LYS A 4 -65.03 33.84 7.18
C LYS A 4 -63.98 34.21 8.24
N PHE A 5 -64.06 35.46 8.71
CA PHE A 5 -63.25 36.04 9.79
C PHE A 5 -63.21 35.19 11.08
N SER A 6 -64.17 34.27 11.27
CA SER A 6 -64.23 33.35 12.42
C SER A 6 -63.11 32.31 12.43
N ASN A 7 -62.60 31.90 11.27
CA ASN A 7 -61.59 30.84 11.19
C ASN A 7 -60.18 31.37 11.50
N VAL A 8 -59.94 32.66 11.24
CA VAL A 8 -58.68 33.35 11.58
C VAL A 8 -58.58 33.59 13.08
N LEU A 9 -59.69 33.92 13.76
CA LEU A 9 -59.72 34.06 15.23
C LEU A 9 -59.48 32.72 15.94
N LEU A 10 -60.02 31.61 15.41
CA LEU A 10 -59.81 30.28 15.98
C LEU A 10 -58.35 29.81 15.83
N LEU A 11 -57.72 30.13 14.68
CA LEU A 11 -56.29 29.90 14.43
C LEU A 11 -55.39 30.73 15.35
N LEU A 12 -55.73 32.01 15.61
CA LEU A 12 -54.99 32.85 16.55
C LEU A 12 -55.10 32.36 18.00
N ALA A 13 -56.27 31.87 18.41
CA ALA A 13 -56.48 31.33 19.76
C ALA A 13 -55.66 30.05 20.00
N LEU A 14 -55.63 29.13 19.03
CA LEU A 14 -54.85 27.89 19.11
C LEU A 14 -53.33 28.14 19.07
N LEU A 15 -52.88 29.17 18.32
CA LEU A 15 -51.47 29.56 18.30
C LEU A 15 -51.02 30.21 19.63
N ILE A 16 -51.91 30.98 20.27
CA ILE A 16 -51.66 31.60 21.57
C ILE A 16 -51.59 30.53 22.68
N GLU A 17 -52.46 29.51 22.68
CA GLU A 17 -52.37 28.40 23.64
C GLU A 17 -51.09 27.56 23.46
N ALA A 18 -50.67 27.31 22.21
CA ALA A 18 -49.41 26.61 21.94
C ALA A 18 -48.17 27.42 22.40
N LEU A 19 -48.19 28.75 22.25
CA LEU A 19 -47.13 29.65 22.72
C LEU A 19 -47.10 29.80 24.25
N ILE A 20 -48.25 29.73 24.93
CA ILE A 20 -48.33 29.72 26.40
C ILE A 20 -47.77 28.40 26.95
N ALA A 21 -48.10 27.25 26.33
CA ALA A 21 -47.56 25.95 26.72
C ALA A 21 -46.02 25.85 26.52
N ALA A 22 -45.48 26.44 25.46
CA ALA A 22 -44.03 26.51 25.23
C ALA A 22 -43.29 27.43 26.22
N LYS A 23 -43.98 28.45 26.77
CA LYS A 23 -43.43 29.42 27.73
C LYS A 23 -43.39 28.91 29.17
N GLU A 24 -44.22 27.93 29.54
CA GLU A 24 -44.13 27.27 30.86
C GLU A 24 -42.99 26.26 30.95
N ILE A 25 -42.60 25.65 29.83
CA ILE A 25 -41.47 24.69 29.77
C ILE A 25 -40.11 25.39 29.95
N THR A 26 -40.02 26.71 29.73
CA THR A 26 -38.77 27.50 29.84
C THR A 26 -38.58 28.21 31.18
N LYS A 27 -39.40 27.92 32.21
CA LYS A 27 -39.34 28.60 33.53
C LYS A 27 -38.81 27.77 34.70
N LEU A 28 -38.27 26.58 34.47
CA LEU A 28 -37.53 25.80 35.47
C LEU A 28 -36.04 25.81 35.13
N ASP A 29 -35.35 26.93 35.43
CA ASP A 29 -34.11 26.96 36.25
C ASP A 29 -33.51 28.39 36.25
N SER A 30 -33.86 29.21 37.25
CA SER A 30 -33.10 30.43 37.57
C SER A 30 -33.35 30.87 39.01
N SER A 31 -32.83 30.10 39.98
CA SER A 31 -32.55 30.64 41.32
C SER A 31 -31.68 29.68 42.15
N SER A 32 -30.37 29.93 42.23
CA SER A 32 -29.66 30.14 43.51
C SER A 32 -28.13 30.24 43.35
N ASN A 33 -27.57 31.28 43.96
CA ASN A 33 -26.13 31.50 44.14
C ASN A 33 -25.61 30.64 45.31
N ASN A 34 -24.56 29.83 45.11
CA ASN A 34 -23.29 29.90 45.85
C ASN A 34 -22.41 28.63 45.70
N THR A 35 -21.12 28.91 45.46
CA THR A 35 -19.89 28.11 45.70
C THR A 35 -19.67 26.79 44.93
N MET A 36 -18.63 26.83 44.08
CA MET A 36 -18.05 25.76 43.27
C MET A 36 -17.45 24.62 44.11
N ASN A 37 -17.61 23.38 43.62
CA ASN A 37 -16.56 22.37 43.55
C ASN A 37 -16.82 21.49 42.30
N ASN A 38 -15.76 21.27 41.52
CA ASN A 38 -15.80 20.60 40.22
C ASN A 38 -15.89 19.07 40.36
N GLY A 39 -16.89 18.48 39.72
CA GLY A 39 -16.99 17.06 39.42
C GLY A 39 -18.44 16.59 39.44
N ASP A 40 -19.10 16.59 38.26
CA ASP A 40 -20.14 15.64 37.81
C ASP A 40 -20.85 16.19 36.55
N PHE A 41 -20.81 15.45 35.43
CA PHE A 41 -21.61 15.71 34.22
C PHE A 41 -22.75 14.70 34.13
N PHE A 42 -24.00 15.18 34.06
CA PHE A 42 -25.21 14.40 33.77
C PHE A 42 -25.41 14.22 32.26
N TYR A 43 -25.71 12.99 31.80
CA TYR A 43 -26.27 12.70 30.48
C TYR A 43 -27.80 12.52 30.60
N GLY A 44 -28.58 13.46 30.07
CA GLY A 44 -30.03 13.34 29.90
C GLY A 44 -30.40 13.34 28.41
N LYS A 45 -31.13 12.32 27.95
CA LYS A 45 -31.53 12.13 26.56
C LYS A 45 -32.95 12.69 26.36
N THR A 46 -33.11 13.76 25.60
CA THR A 46 -34.42 14.29 25.17
C THR A 46 -34.81 13.69 23.82
N GLU A 47 -35.97 13.03 23.74
CA GLU A 47 -36.59 12.63 22.47
C GLU A 47 -37.39 13.81 21.88
N LEU A 48 -37.15 14.11 20.61
CA LEU A 48 -37.87 15.12 19.84
C LEU A 48 -39.09 14.48 19.16
N VAL A 49 -40.28 15.06 19.34
CA VAL A 49 -41.51 14.69 18.63
C VAL A 49 -41.81 15.77 17.58
N GLU A 50 -42.00 15.37 16.33
CA GLU A 50 -42.39 16.28 15.23
C GLU A 50 -43.87 16.10 14.89
N PHE A 51 -44.64 17.20 14.89
CA PHE A 51 -46.02 17.24 14.42
C PHE A 51 -46.08 18.00 13.09
N LYS A 52 -46.67 17.42 12.05
CA LYS A 52 -46.88 18.09 10.75
C LYS A 52 -48.35 18.39 10.53
N PHE A 53 -48.64 19.67 10.31
CA PHE A 53 -49.97 20.18 9.97
C PHE A 53 -49.95 20.68 8.53
N GLY A 54 -50.89 20.23 7.71
CA GLY A 54 -51.05 20.68 6.32
C GLY A 54 -52.42 21.33 6.10
N LEU A 55 -52.45 22.37 5.26
CA LEU A 55 -53.67 23.05 4.80
C LEU A 55 -53.75 22.95 3.28
N ASP A 56 -54.91 22.53 2.76
CA ASP A 56 -55.26 22.66 1.34
C ASP A 56 -56.64 23.33 1.17
N GLU A 57 -57.14 23.39 -0.07
CA GLU A 57 -58.38 24.09 -0.43
C GLU A 57 -59.65 23.53 0.25
N ILE A 58 -59.58 22.39 0.96
CA ILE A 58 -60.73 21.72 1.59
C ILE A 58 -60.61 21.62 3.12
N GLY A 59 -59.46 21.93 3.73
CA GLY A 59 -59.31 22.08 5.19
C GLY A 59 -57.98 21.60 5.77
N LEU A 60 -57.85 21.70 7.11
CA LEU A 60 -56.69 21.24 7.88
C LEU A 60 -56.77 19.71 8.05
N TYR A 61 -55.72 18.97 7.69
CA TYR A 61 -55.63 17.54 7.98
C TYR A 61 -54.45 17.18 8.89
N HIS A 62 -54.67 16.10 9.66
CA HIS A 62 -53.75 15.51 10.62
C HIS A 62 -53.48 14.06 10.18
N THR A 63 -52.23 13.69 9.94
CA THR A 63 -51.88 12.32 9.54
C THR A 63 -51.03 11.64 10.62
N TYR A 64 -51.51 10.48 11.06
CA TYR A 64 -50.78 9.51 11.86
C TYR A 64 -50.64 8.24 11.03
N SER A 65 -49.43 7.86 10.62
CA SER A 65 -49.20 6.66 9.81
C SER A 65 -48.59 5.53 10.64
N LYS A 66 -49.35 4.44 10.76
CA LYS A 66 -48.90 3.13 11.22
C LYS A 66 -48.65 2.27 9.98
N LEU A 67 -47.44 1.75 9.81
CA LEU A 67 -47.08 0.91 8.66
C LEU A 67 -47.28 -0.59 8.95
N SER A 68 -47.87 -1.25 7.96
CA SER A 68 -48.16 -2.68 7.84
C SER A 68 -46.97 -3.48 7.29
N HIS A 69 -47.08 -4.81 7.39
CA HIS A 69 -46.12 -5.89 7.10
C HIS A 69 -45.19 -5.74 5.89
N GLN A 70 -43.91 -6.12 6.07
CA GLN A 70 -43.19 -7.08 5.22
C GLN A 70 -41.86 -7.58 5.84
N GLU A 71 -41.72 -8.91 5.82
CA GLU A 71 -40.56 -9.81 5.62
C GLU A 71 -39.17 -9.62 6.26
N PHE A 72 -38.65 -10.75 6.78
CA PHE A 72 -37.37 -10.95 7.45
C PHE A 72 -36.15 -10.79 6.52
N ARG A 73 -35.13 -10.01 6.94
CA ARG A 73 -33.71 -10.21 6.57
C ARG A 73 -32.74 -9.70 7.66
N TYR A 74 -31.76 -10.55 8.00
CA TYR A 74 -30.51 -10.36 8.76
C TYR A 74 -30.56 -9.91 10.25
N LEU A 75 -30.20 -10.83 11.15
CA LEU A 75 -29.72 -10.54 12.51
C LEU A 75 -28.22 -10.21 12.46
N SER A 76 -27.79 -9.16 13.17
CA SER A 76 -26.39 -8.77 13.35
C SER A 76 -25.78 -9.46 14.58
N PRO A 77 -24.44 -9.58 14.68
CA PRO A 77 -23.77 -10.20 15.83
C PRO A 77 -23.96 -9.38 17.11
N ILE A 78 -24.10 -10.06 18.24
CA ILE A 78 -24.27 -9.49 19.57
C ILE A 78 -22.93 -8.92 20.05
N GLY A 79 -22.89 -7.61 20.37
CA GLY A 79 -21.75 -6.95 20.99
C GLY A 79 -21.94 -6.74 22.50
N ARG A 80 -20.84 -6.84 23.27
CA ARG A 80 -20.78 -6.60 24.72
C ARG A 80 -20.72 -5.10 25.00
N ASN A 81 -21.45 -4.60 26.00
CA ASN A 81 -21.33 -3.23 26.47
C ASN A 81 -20.18 -3.17 27.50
N GLU A 82 -19.19 -2.33 27.24
CA GLU A 82 -17.90 -2.36 27.95
C GLU A 82 -17.92 -1.68 29.32
N ASP A 83 -18.92 -0.83 29.62
CA ASP A 83 -18.93 -0.08 30.90
C ASP A 83 -19.67 -0.78 32.03
N THR A 84 -20.56 -1.74 31.73
CA THR A 84 -21.45 -2.35 32.74
C THR A 84 -21.32 -3.87 32.82
N ASN A 85 -20.52 -4.47 31.95
CA ASN A 85 -20.39 -5.92 31.79
C ASN A 85 -21.75 -6.63 31.63
N THR A 86 -22.75 -5.94 31.06
CA THR A 86 -24.08 -6.48 30.76
C THR A 86 -24.28 -6.64 29.26
N LEU A 87 -25.00 -7.70 28.88
CA LEU A 87 -25.55 -7.87 27.54
C LEU A 87 -26.76 -6.95 27.41
N SER A 88 -26.60 -5.79 26.77
CA SER A 88 -27.73 -4.90 26.50
C SER A 88 -27.76 -4.42 25.06
N ARG A 89 -28.72 -4.94 24.28
CA ARG A 89 -29.53 -4.17 23.33
C ARG A 89 -30.91 -4.81 23.21
N ASN A 90 -31.92 -3.96 23.09
CA ASN A 90 -33.31 -4.35 22.86
C ASN A 90 -33.42 -5.22 21.60
N ILE A 91 -33.96 -6.43 21.75
CA ILE A 91 -34.56 -7.16 20.63
C ILE A 91 -35.69 -6.26 20.11
N LYS A 92 -35.55 -5.68 18.90
CA LYS A 92 -36.67 -5.02 18.26
C LYS A 92 -37.70 -6.08 17.90
N TYR A 93 -38.92 -5.85 18.37
CA TYR A 93 -40.11 -6.68 18.23
C TYR A 93 -40.21 -7.43 16.89
N GLY A 94 -40.24 -8.76 16.97
CA GLY A 94 -40.99 -9.60 16.04
C GLY A 94 -42.15 -10.20 16.81
N ILE A 95 -43.34 -10.25 16.21
CA ILE A 95 -44.45 -11.04 16.76
C ILE A 95 -44.09 -12.50 16.48
N LEU A 96 -43.68 -13.24 17.51
CA LEU A 96 -43.73 -14.70 17.45
C LEU A 96 -45.21 -15.07 17.47
N GLY A 97 -45.65 -15.91 16.53
CA GLY A 97 -47.00 -16.47 16.58
C GLY A 97 -47.21 -17.21 17.90
N ASP A 98 -48.47 -17.27 18.36
CA ASP A 98 -48.88 -17.68 19.72
C ASP A 98 -48.38 -19.08 20.18
N ASP A 99 -47.73 -19.85 19.30
CA ASP A 99 -47.33 -21.25 19.52
C ASP A 99 -45.81 -21.53 19.40
N ALA A 100 -44.94 -20.51 19.41
CA ALA A 100 -43.49 -20.71 19.30
C ALA A 100 -42.82 -21.00 20.66
N VAL A 101 -42.11 -22.14 20.77
CA VAL A 101 -41.38 -22.55 21.99
C VAL A 101 -39.88 -22.49 21.76
N PHE A 102 -39.15 -21.80 22.63
CA PHE A 102 -37.69 -21.69 22.55
C PHE A 102 -37.03 -22.76 23.42
N ARG A 103 -36.08 -23.52 22.87
CA ARG A 103 -35.34 -24.58 23.60
C ARG A 103 -33.84 -24.48 23.34
N VAL A 104 -33.04 -24.64 24.39
CA VAL A 104 -31.56 -24.69 24.30
C VAL A 104 -31.09 -26.06 24.79
N TYR A 105 -30.17 -26.65 24.04
CA TYR A 105 -29.59 -27.96 24.34
C TYR A 105 -28.09 -27.83 24.55
N ASN A 106 -27.52 -28.68 25.40
CA ASN A 106 -26.07 -28.84 25.50
C ASN A 106 -25.52 -29.73 24.37
N THR A 107 -24.20 -29.92 24.36
CA THR A 107 -23.48 -30.73 23.35
C THR A 107 -23.89 -32.21 23.34
N ASP A 108 -24.47 -32.71 24.44
CA ASP A 108 -24.97 -34.09 24.55
C ASP A 108 -26.43 -34.22 24.08
N GLY A 109 -27.03 -33.13 23.57
CA GLY A 109 -28.41 -33.10 23.11
C GLY A 109 -29.45 -33.05 24.25
N LYS A 110 -29.03 -32.75 25.49
CA LYS A 110 -29.94 -32.59 26.63
C LYS A 110 -30.48 -31.16 26.69
N GLU A 111 -31.80 -31.02 26.82
CA GLU A 111 -32.44 -29.72 26.98
C GLU A 111 -32.03 -29.11 28.32
N ILE A 112 -31.42 -27.93 28.27
CA ILE A 112 -30.96 -27.18 29.45
C ILE A 112 -31.79 -25.91 29.68
N TYR A 113 -32.64 -25.52 28.73
CA TYR A 113 -33.54 -24.37 28.86
C TYR A 113 -34.76 -24.47 27.94
N LYS A 114 -35.96 -24.11 28.43
CA LYS A 114 -37.22 -24.03 27.67
C LYS A 114 -38.01 -22.78 28.05
N LEU A 115 -38.52 -22.05 27.07
CA LEU A 115 -39.37 -20.86 27.26
C LEU A 115 -40.65 -20.98 26.42
N GLY A 116 -41.84 -20.79 27.01
CA GLY A 116 -43.10 -20.63 26.25
C GLY A 116 -44.32 -21.47 26.68
N GLU A 117 -44.35 -22.09 27.85
CA GLU A 117 -45.58 -22.66 28.40
C GLU A 117 -45.88 -21.94 29.73
N GLU A 118 -47.09 -21.41 29.89
CA GLU A 118 -47.63 -20.63 31.02
C GLU A 118 -47.50 -19.09 30.94
N SER A 119 -48.45 -18.46 30.26
CA SER A 119 -49.02 -17.17 30.68
C SER A 119 -50.36 -16.92 29.97
N SER A 120 -51.46 -17.16 30.67
CA SER A 120 -52.81 -16.82 30.22
C SER A 120 -53.24 -15.48 30.80
N VAL A 121 -52.54 -14.37 30.52
CA VAL A 121 -53.05 -13.01 30.82
C VAL A 121 -52.61 -12.02 29.74
N ARG A 122 -53.58 -11.38 29.07
CA ARG A 122 -53.36 -10.25 28.16
C ARG A 122 -52.97 -9.00 28.96
N GLY A 123 -51.72 -8.58 28.82
CA GLY A 123 -51.22 -7.31 29.34
C GLY A 123 -49.70 -7.28 29.31
N GLN A 124 -49.11 -6.17 28.85
CA GLN A 124 -47.67 -5.97 28.74
C GLN A 124 -46.92 -6.45 29.98
N SER A 125 -45.98 -7.39 29.80
CA SER A 125 -44.98 -7.72 30.80
C SER A 125 -43.61 -7.43 30.21
N THR A 126 -42.95 -6.40 30.73
CA THR A 126 -41.51 -6.20 30.58
C THR A 126 -40.80 -7.16 31.52
N MET A 127 -39.79 -7.88 31.01
CA MET A 127 -38.93 -8.76 31.80
C MET A 127 -37.49 -8.27 31.67
N THR A 128 -36.84 -8.00 32.80
CA THR A 128 -35.44 -7.57 32.88
C THR A 128 -34.63 -8.72 33.49
N PHE A 129 -33.47 -9.05 32.90
CA PHE A 129 -32.55 -10.04 33.48
C PHE A 129 -31.51 -9.33 34.34
N GLU A 130 -31.42 -9.71 35.62
CA GLU A 130 -30.23 -9.48 36.45
C GLU A 130 -29.52 -10.82 36.65
N SER A 131 -28.26 -10.90 36.24
CA SER A 131 -27.42 -12.07 36.40
C SER A 131 -26.77 -12.03 37.79
N THR A 132 -27.51 -12.44 38.82
CA THR A 132 -26.93 -12.61 40.18
C THR A 132 -27.31 -13.90 40.90
N ASP A 133 -28.26 -14.72 40.42
CA ASP A 133 -28.74 -15.88 41.20
C ASP A 133 -28.46 -17.26 40.55
N ALA A 134 -27.24 -17.49 40.06
CA ALA A 134 -26.82 -18.82 39.61
C ALA A 134 -25.41 -19.21 40.09
N TYR A 135 -25.12 -19.04 41.38
CA TYR A 135 -24.02 -19.74 42.03
C TYR A 135 -24.40 -20.13 43.45
N ARG A 136 -25.02 -21.31 43.59
CA ARG A 136 -24.89 -22.14 44.82
C ARG A 136 -25.24 -23.59 44.51
N ASN A 137 -24.42 -24.48 45.09
CA ASN A 137 -24.48 -25.95 45.11
C ASN A 137 -24.03 -26.61 43.79
N THR A 138 -22.83 -27.15 43.64
CA THR A 138 -22.20 -28.23 44.40
C THR A 138 -20.78 -28.41 43.88
N ASP A 139 -19.90 -28.91 44.74
CA ASP A 139 -18.51 -29.28 44.43
C ASP A 139 -18.42 -30.43 43.42
N GLU A 140 -17.25 -30.53 42.76
CA GLU A 140 -16.83 -31.51 41.74
C GLU A 140 -17.07 -31.11 40.27
N TYR A 141 -16.05 -30.51 39.63
CA TYR A 141 -15.29 -31.09 38.50
C TYR A 141 -14.16 -30.14 38.09
N ALA A 142 -12.93 -30.65 38.09
CA ALA A 142 -11.71 -29.99 37.63
C ALA A 142 -11.47 -30.23 36.14
N ASP A 143 -10.72 -29.29 35.54
CA ASP A 143 -10.00 -29.37 34.26
C ASP A 143 -10.77 -29.86 33.02
N LEU A 144 -11.22 -28.90 32.20
CA LEU A 144 -11.35 -29.06 30.74
C LEU A 144 -11.46 -27.68 30.07
N ASN A 145 -10.34 -27.18 29.55
CA ASN A 145 -10.32 -26.14 28.52
C ASN A 145 -10.90 -26.75 27.23
N VAL A 146 -12.21 -26.61 27.01
CA VAL A 146 -12.88 -26.97 25.74
C VAL A 146 -13.61 -25.73 25.22
N PRO A 147 -13.50 -25.40 23.92
CA PRO A 147 -14.27 -24.30 23.35
C PRO A 147 -15.77 -24.62 23.44
N LEU A 148 -16.55 -23.76 24.09
CA LEU A 148 -18.01 -23.89 24.14
C LEU A 148 -18.61 -23.55 22.78
N THR A 149 -18.98 -24.57 22.01
CA THR A 149 -19.85 -24.43 20.83
C THR A 149 -21.27 -24.86 21.19
N TYR A 150 -22.20 -23.91 21.30
CA TYR A 150 -23.63 -24.22 21.38
C TYR A 150 -24.25 -24.20 19.98
N GLY A 151 -25.14 -25.16 19.69
CA GLY A 151 -26.02 -25.14 18.52
C GLY A 151 -27.41 -24.63 18.92
N ILE A 152 -27.96 -23.67 18.18
CA ILE A 152 -29.34 -23.19 18.39
C ILE A 152 -30.28 -24.03 17.53
N VAL A 153 -31.31 -24.61 18.16
CA VAL A 153 -32.37 -25.37 17.48
C VAL A 153 -33.70 -24.66 17.69
N ILE A 154 -34.29 -24.16 16.61
CA ILE A 154 -35.63 -23.57 16.65
C ILE A 154 -36.62 -24.63 16.19
N THR A 155 -37.71 -24.84 16.93
CA THR A 155 -38.76 -25.78 16.56
C THR A 155 -40.06 -25.02 16.30
N ASN A 156 -40.74 -25.29 15.18
CA ASN A 156 -42.05 -24.69 14.90
C ASN A 156 -43.18 -25.45 15.60
N ALA A 157 -44.41 -24.92 15.54
CA ALA A 157 -45.61 -25.50 16.15
C ALA A 157 -45.95 -26.92 15.63
N SER A 158 -45.44 -27.31 14.45
CA SER A 158 -45.58 -28.66 13.90
C SER A 158 -44.49 -29.65 14.34
N GLY A 159 -43.53 -29.24 15.18
CA GLY A 159 -42.46 -30.09 15.69
C GLY A 159 -41.23 -30.19 14.78
N GLU A 160 -41.15 -29.39 13.73
CA GLU A 160 -40.07 -29.39 12.75
C GLU A 160 -38.87 -28.59 13.29
N LYS A 161 -37.68 -29.20 13.27
CA LYS A 161 -36.45 -28.66 13.87
C LYS A 161 -35.55 -28.01 12.82
N PHE A 162 -35.13 -26.76 13.06
CA PHE A 162 -34.17 -26.03 12.23
C PHE A 162 -32.84 -25.92 12.96
N TYR A 163 -31.79 -26.49 12.37
CA TYR A 163 -30.43 -26.52 12.94
C TYR A 163 -29.57 -25.43 12.29
N TYR A 164 -28.93 -24.59 13.11
CA TYR A 164 -27.89 -23.68 12.66
C TYR A 164 -26.51 -24.23 13.05
N PRO A 165 -25.67 -24.66 12.09
CA PRO A 165 -24.31 -25.09 12.40
C PRO A 165 -23.37 -23.87 12.60
N PRO A 166 -22.30 -24.01 13.42
CA PRO A 166 -21.24 -23.00 13.45
C PRO A 166 -20.53 -22.95 12.09
N ARG A 167 -20.19 -21.74 11.64
CA ARG A 167 -19.49 -21.47 10.38
C ARG A 167 -18.14 -22.23 10.38
N LYS A 168 -17.90 -23.08 9.38
CA LYS A 168 -16.52 -23.48 9.01
C LYS A 168 -15.80 -22.21 8.58
N THR A 169 -14.67 -21.90 9.20
CA THR A 169 -13.75 -20.87 8.73
C THR A 169 -13.18 -21.32 7.39
N ASP A 170 -13.31 -20.47 6.38
CA ASP A 170 -12.78 -20.70 5.04
C ASP A 170 -11.27 -20.94 5.11
N THR A 171 -10.82 -22.05 4.55
CA THR A 171 -9.40 -22.33 4.27
C THR A 171 -8.89 -21.30 3.28
N ILE A 172 -7.97 -20.46 3.73
CA ILE A 172 -7.23 -19.50 2.91
C ILE A 172 -6.36 -20.30 1.93
N GLU A 173 -6.50 -20.03 0.64
CA GLU A 173 -5.56 -20.55 -0.38
C GLU A 173 -4.12 -20.10 -0.05
N PRO A 174 -3.10 -20.96 -0.22
CA PRO A 174 -1.73 -20.59 0.08
C PRO A 174 -1.26 -19.43 -0.81
N VAL A 175 -0.91 -18.31 -0.18
CA VAL A 175 -0.29 -17.13 -0.78
C VAL A 175 1.06 -17.53 -1.40
N PRO A 176 1.42 -17.05 -2.61
CA PRO A 176 2.75 -17.28 -3.16
C PRO A 176 3.82 -16.65 -2.27
N PHE A 177 4.68 -17.51 -1.71
CA PHE A 177 5.79 -17.18 -0.84
C PHE A 177 6.90 -16.48 -1.65
N ILE A 178 7.34 -15.29 -1.22
CA ILE A 178 8.52 -14.62 -1.79
C ILE A 178 9.74 -15.34 -1.19
N ASN A 179 10.50 -16.04 -2.03
CA ASN A 179 11.62 -16.87 -1.60
C ASN A 179 12.86 -15.96 -1.39
N PRO A 180 13.40 -15.81 -0.17
CA PRO A 180 14.61 -15.01 0.11
C PRO A 180 15.91 -15.72 -0.30
N MET A 181 15.80 -16.71 -1.18
CA MET A 181 16.90 -17.43 -1.80
C MET A 181 17.06 -16.92 -3.23
N GLN A 182 18.29 -16.62 -3.63
CA GLN A 182 18.59 -16.13 -4.97
C GLN A 182 19.79 -16.84 -5.59
N TRP A 183 19.78 -16.91 -6.92
CA TRP A 183 20.92 -17.35 -7.72
C TRP A 183 21.61 -16.12 -8.28
N ILE A 184 22.84 -15.84 -7.84
CA ILE A 184 23.61 -14.66 -8.24
C ILE A 184 24.65 -15.07 -9.26
N LYS A 185 24.77 -14.32 -10.36
CA LYS A 185 25.82 -14.56 -11.36
C LYS A 185 27.21 -14.43 -10.73
N TRP A 186 28.09 -15.39 -10.99
CA TRP A 186 29.46 -15.37 -10.53
C TRP A 186 30.24 -14.20 -11.11
N ASP A 187 30.86 -13.39 -10.24
CA ASP A 187 31.68 -12.24 -10.60
C ASP A 187 33.17 -12.44 -10.27
N GLY A 188 33.54 -13.63 -9.78
CA GLY A 188 34.90 -13.94 -9.32
C GLY A 188 35.10 -13.84 -7.80
N SER A 189 34.08 -13.39 -7.06
CA SER A 189 34.09 -13.27 -5.60
C SER A 189 33.01 -14.16 -4.95
N VAL A 190 33.30 -14.65 -3.74
CA VAL A 190 32.34 -15.48 -2.99
C VAL A 190 31.39 -14.56 -2.20
N PRO A 191 30.06 -14.64 -2.44
CA PRO A 191 29.09 -13.91 -1.64
C PRO A 191 29.16 -14.32 -0.15
N GLU A 192 28.95 -13.37 0.75
CA GLU A 192 29.00 -13.60 2.20
C GLU A 192 27.96 -14.63 2.68
N ASP A 193 26.80 -14.66 2.02
CA ASP A 193 25.65 -15.53 2.30
C ASP A 193 25.57 -16.74 1.36
N ALA A 194 26.69 -17.14 0.75
CA ALA A 194 26.73 -18.32 -0.11
C ALA A 194 26.47 -19.62 0.68
N VAL A 195 25.59 -20.48 0.16
CA VAL A 195 25.33 -21.80 0.76
C VAL A 195 26.60 -22.66 0.63
N SER A 196 27.23 -22.95 1.77
CA SER A 196 28.58 -23.53 1.82
C SER A 196 28.70 -24.74 2.74
N ILE A 197 29.69 -25.58 2.46
CA ILE A 197 30.17 -26.65 3.33
C ILE A 197 31.69 -26.59 3.40
N LYS A 198 32.24 -26.96 4.57
CA LYS A 198 33.67 -27.14 4.76
C LYS A 198 33.98 -28.63 4.89
N ASN A 199 34.86 -29.15 4.05
CA ASN A 199 35.24 -30.56 4.09
C ASN A 199 36.31 -30.84 5.17
N SER A 200 36.61 -32.12 5.41
CA SER A 200 37.55 -32.55 6.46
C SER A 200 39.00 -32.11 6.18
N ASN A 201 39.33 -31.83 4.91
CA ASN A 201 40.62 -31.27 4.48
C ASN A 201 40.68 -29.74 4.58
N GLY A 202 39.63 -29.09 5.11
CA GLY A 202 39.57 -27.63 5.28
C GLY A 202 39.22 -26.83 4.02
N LYS A 203 38.93 -27.49 2.90
CA LYS A 203 38.41 -26.82 1.70
C LYS A 203 36.96 -26.42 1.90
N THR A 204 36.60 -25.25 1.39
CA THR A 204 35.22 -24.76 1.35
C THR A 204 34.65 -24.94 -0.04
N PHE A 205 33.48 -25.55 -0.12
CA PHE A 205 32.68 -25.66 -1.33
C PHE A 205 31.40 -24.85 -1.17
N ILE A 206 30.96 -24.19 -2.24
CA ILE A 206 29.67 -23.48 -2.30
C ILE A 206 28.79 -24.07 -3.41
N VAL A 207 27.47 -23.94 -3.30
CA VAL A 207 26.53 -24.43 -4.32
C VAL A 207 26.55 -23.50 -5.52
N GLY A 208 26.75 -24.05 -6.72
CA GLY A 208 26.62 -23.30 -7.97
C GLY A 208 25.86 -24.08 -9.04
N ARG A 209 25.45 -23.39 -10.10
CA ARG A 209 24.78 -24.01 -11.26
C ARG A 209 25.15 -23.32 -12.57
N THR A 210 25.04 -24.05 -13.67
CA THR A 210 25.23 -23.51 -15.02
C THR A 210 24.33 -24.22 -16.04
N SER A 211 24.18 -23.62 -17.20
CA SER A 211 23.44 -24.19 -18.32
C SER A 211 24.33 -25.17 -19.10
N TYR A 212 23.85 -26.39 -19.32
CA TYR A 212 24.53 -27.38 -20.15
C TYR A 212 23.53 -28.27 -20.89
N LYS A 213 23.72 -28.45 -22.20
CA LYS A 213 22.86 -29.27 -23.09
C LYS A 213 21.35 -29.05 -22.89
N GLN A 214 20.91 -27.78 -22.91
CA GLN A 214 19.50 -27.37 -22.73
C GLN A 214 18.91 -27.64 -21.33
N GLY A 215 19.71 -28.12 -20.38
CA GLY A 215 19.37 -28.20 -18.96
C GLY A 215 20.13 -27.16 -18.13
N ILE A 216 19.72 -27.00 -16.87
CA ILE A 216 20.46 -26.28 -15.84
C ILE A 216 20.91 -27.30 -14.82
N HIS A 217 22.21 -27.38 -14.56
CA HIS A 217 22.78 -28.37 -13.66
C HIS A 217 23.51 -27.70 -12.50
N CYS A 218 23.17 -28.12 -11.28
CA CYS A 218 23.87 -27.71 -10.07
C CYS A 218 25.03 -28.65 -9.73
N GLY A 219 25.97 -28.12 -8.95
CA GLY A 219 27.13 -28.82 -8.43
C GLY A 219 27.83 -27.98 -7.37
N TYR A 220 29.14 -28.15 -7.23
CA TYR A 220 29.93 -27.41 -6.24
C TYR A 220 30.96 -26.51 -6.90
N VAL A 221 31.23 -25.37 -6.26
CA VAL A 221 32.33 -24.47 -6.62
C VAL A 221 33.42 -24.62 -5.57
N ASP A 222 34.65 -24.97 -5.98
CA ASP A 222 35.83 -24.90 -5.09
C ASP A 222 36.28 -23.45 -4.98
N VAL A 223 36.08 -22.87 -3.80
CA VAL A 223 36.38 -21.45 -3.52
C VAL A 223 37.84 -21.10 -3.83
N ASN A 224 38.76 -22.06 -3.70
CA ASN A 224 40.18 -21.81 -3.96
C ASN A 224 40.50 -21.79 -5.46
N SER A 225 39.93 -22.71 -6.24
CA SER A 225 40.16 -22.74 -7.69
C SER A 225 39.24 -21.80 -8.46
N LYS A 226 38.15 -21.33 -7.83
CA LYS A 226 37.11 -20.48 -8.43
C LYS A 226 36.39 -21.14 -9.62
N GLN A 227 36.30 -22.46 -9.60
CA GLN A 227 35.70 -23.24 -10.67
C GLN A 227 34.43 -23.92 -10.17
N LEU A 228 33.37 -23.90 -10.98
CA LEU A 228 32.18 -24.74 -10.82
C LEU A 228 32.45 -26.12 -11.42
N ILE A 229 32.15 -27.14 -10.64
CA ILE A 229 32.16 -28.54 -11.04
C ILE A 229 30.72 -29.06 -11.06
N ILE A 230 30.28 -29.57 -12.22
CA ILE A 230 29.00 -30.29 -12.36
C ILE A 230 29.25 -31.71 -12.86
N SER A 231 28.29 -32.61 -12.62
CA SER A 231 28.30 -33.96 -13.19
C SER A 231 27.36 -34.07 -14.38
N TYR A 232 27.77 -34.75 -15.45
CA TYR A 232 26.88 -35.09 -16.56
C TYR A 232 27.46 -36.21 -17.43
N GLY A 233 26.68 -37.27 -17.62
CA GLY A 233 26.94 -38.30 -18.63
C GLY A 233 28.26 -39.03 -18.38
N ASP A 234 28.43 -39.53 -17.16
CA ASP A 234 29.60 -40.25 -16.66
C ASP A 234 30.88 -39.39 -16.52
N ARG A 235 30.76 -38.07 -16.63
CA ARG A 235 31.90 -37.15 -16.64
C ARG A 235 31.72 -35.99 -15.66
N GLU A 236 32.86 -35.51 -15.19
CA GLU A 236 32.99 -34.22 -14.53
C GLU A 236 33.13 -33.12 -15.60
N LEU A 237 32.42 -32.01 -15.43
CA LEU A 237 32.55 -30.82 -16.26
C LEU A 237 32.95 -29.65 -15.37
N ILE A 238 33.94 -28.89 -15.83
CA ILE A 238 34.56 -27.79 -15.07
C ILE A 238 34.34 -26.49 -15.83
N TYR A 239 33.86 -25.47 -15.11
CA TYR A 239 33.57 -24.13 -15.62
C TYR A 239 34.32 -23.10 -14.78
N ASP A 240 35.00 -22.16 -15.42
CA ASP A 240 35.69 -21.02 -14.80
C ASP A 240 34.91 -19.70 -14.95
N ASP A 241 33.88 -19.68 -15.77
CA ASP A 241 32.96 -18.56 -15.96
C ASP A 241 31.50 -19.02 -16.21
N ASN A 242 30.59 -18.05 -16.35
CA ASN A 242 29.19 -18.28 -16.77
C ASN A 242 28.41 -19.29 -15.90
N PHE A 243 28.53 -19.14 -14.58
CA PHE A 243 27.71 -19.85 -13.61
C PHE A 243 27.09 -18.91 -12.57
N GLU A 244 26.16 -19.45 -11.80
CA GLU A 244 25.47 -18.75 -10.72
C GLU A 244 25.77 -19.44 -9.38
N ILE A 245 25.78 -18.67 -8.29
CA ILE A 245 25.94 -19.13 -6.91
C ILE A 245 24.61 -19.06 -6.19
N LEU A 246 24.31 -20.08 -5.40
CA LEU A 246 23.16 -20.06 -4.50
C LEU A 246 23.49 -19.25 -3.25
N THR A 247 22.67 -18.25 -2.98
CA THR A 247 22.80 -17.37 -1.81
C THR A 247 21.51 -17.31 -1.03
N GLY A 248 21.64 -17.09 0.28
CA GLY A 248 20.55 -16.91 1.21
C GLY A 248 21.03 -17.19 2.63
N SER A 249 20.35 -16.62 3.62
CA SER A 249 20.78 -16.76 5.01
C SER A 249 20.73 -18.22 5.47
N SER A 250 21.84 -18.68 6.05
CA SER A 250 22.08 -20.08 6.43
C SER A 250 21.03 -20.67 7.37
N ASN A 251 20.35 -19.83 8.16
CA ASN A 251 19.27 -20.22 9.06
C ASN A 251 17.96 -20.63 8.33
N HIS A 252 17.83 -20.34 7.04
CA HIS A 252 16.67 -20.71 6.22
C HIS A 252 16.83 -22.03 5.48
N PHE A 253 18.02 -22.62 5.49
CA PHE A 253 18.26 -23.89 4.82
C PHE A 253 18.35 -25.04 5.83
N ASP A 254 17.91 -26.24 5.43
CA ASP A 254 18.27 -27.49 6.08
C ASP A 254 18.67 -28.56 5.06
N TRP A 255 19.37 -29.57 5.55
CA TRP A 255 19.70 -30.76 4.78
C TRP A 255 18.89 -31.94 5.28
N GLU A 256 17.94 -32.40 4.47
CA GLU A 256 17.03 -33.48 4.86
C GLU A 256 17.25 -34.76 4.06
N LYS A 257 17.02 -35.90 4.72
CA LYS A 257 16.99 -37.20 4.03
C LYS A 257 15.65 -37.40 3.35
N ILE A 258 15.60 -37.05 2.06
CA ILE A 258 14.40 -37.16 1.22
C ILE A 258 14.49 -38.41 0.35
N ASN A 259 13.41 -39.18 0.33
CA ASN A 259 13.20 -40.35 -0.54
C ASN A 259 11.79 -40.29 -1.15
N MET A 260 11.44 -41.26 -1.99
CA MET A 260 10.13 -41.28 -2.65
C MET A 260 8.94 -41.38 -1.69
N ASP A 261 9.14 -41.87 -0.46
CA ASP A 261 8.06 -42.04 0.52
C ASP A 261 7.72 -40.72 1.24
N ASN A 262 8.68 -39.81 1.40
CA ASN A 262 8.49 -38.53 2.13
C ASN A 262 8.62 -37.28 1.26
N ILE A 263 8.94 -37.39 -0.04
CA ILE A 263 9.11 -36.23 -0.93
C ILE A 263 7.90 -35.28 -0.92
N SER A 264 6.68 -35.81 -0.77
CA SER A 264 5.46 -34.99 -0.72
C SER A 264 5.40 -34.06 0.49
N GLU A 265 6.05 -34.40 1.60
CA GLU A 265 6.11 -33.57 2.81
C GLU A 265 6.98 -32.31 2.59
N TYR A 266 7.94 -32.41 1.66
CA TYR A 266 8.94 -31.38 1.37
C TYR A 266 8.78 -30.77 -0.02
N ALA A 267 7.75 -31.13 -0.79
CA ALA A 267 7.61 -30.75 -2.20
C ALA A 267 7.72 -29.23 -2.44
N ASP A 268 7.18 -28.43 -1.52
CA ASP A 268 7.23 -26.95 -1.59
C ASP A 268 8.52 -26.35 -0.99
N GLN A 269 9.35 -27.16 -0.36
CA GLN A 269 10.53 -26.74 0.39
C GLN A 269 11.83 -27.08 -0.34
N ILE A 270 11.84 -28.07 -1.24
CA ILE A 270 13.06 -28.51 -1.94
C ILE A 270 13.66 -27.37 -2.77
N VAL A 271 14.96 -27.11 -2.58
CA VAL A 271 15.71 -26.14 -3.38
C VAL A 271 16.02 -26.74 -4.75
N ILE A 272 15.44 -26.14 -5.79
CA ILE A 272 15.64 -26.54 -7.17
C ILE A 272 16.95 -25.95 -7.70
N GLY A 273 17.94 -26.82 -7.90
CA GLY A 273 19.24 -26.50 -8.48
C GLY A 273 19.23 -26.33 -9.99
N GLY A 274 18.20 -26.84 -10.66
CA GLY A 274 18.00 -26.72 -12.10
C GLY A 274 17.06 -27.78 -12.65
N ASN A 275 17.26 -28.16 -13.92
CA ASN A 275 16.44 -29.14 -14.62
C ASN A 275 17.23 -29.86 -15.71
N GLU A 276 16.88 -31.10 -15.98
CA GLU A 276 17.34 -31.85 -17.14
C GLU A 276 16.72 -31.26 -18.43
N SER A 277 17.28 -31.64 -19.59
CA SER A 277 16.83 -31.15 -20.92
C SER A 277 15.38 -31.55 -21.26
N ASN A 278 14.84 -32.57 -20.58
CA ASN A 278 13.44 -33.01 -20.71
C ASN A 278 12.50 -32.32 -19.69
N GLY A 279 13.00 -31.36 -18.90
CA GLY A 279 12.23 -30.60 -17.91
C GLY A 279 12.16 -31.23 -16.52
N VAL A 280 12.75 -32.41 -16.30
CA VAL A 280 12.79 -33.05 -14.98
C VAL A 280 13.58 -32.18 -14.00
N LYS A 281 13.01 -31.90 -12.83
CA LYS A 281 13.64 -31.01 -11.84
C LYS A 281 14.80 -31.69 -11.12
N LEU A 282 15.85 -30.92 -10.89
CA LEU A 282 17.04 -31.33 -10.15
C LEU A 282 17.10 -30.63 -8.79
N GLY A 283 17.09 -31.41 -7.71
CA GLY A 283 17.33 -30.90 -6.36
C GLY A 283 18.83 -30.72 -6.10
N VAL A 284 19.19 -29.75 -5.26
CA VAL A 284 20.57 -29.62 -4.75
C VAL A 284 20.81 -30.70 -3.69
N ALA A 285 21.85 -31.52 -3.89
CA ALA A 285 22.17 -32.64 -2.99
C ALA A 285 23.52 -32.41 -2.29
N LYS A 286 23.60 -32.72 -0.98
CA LYS A 286 24.85 -32.85 -0.22
C LYS A 286 25.22 -34.32 -0.17
N CYS A 287 26.28 -34.68 -0.89
CA CYS A 287 26.73 -36.04 -1.13
C CYS A 287 27.92 -36.36 -0.21
N LYS A 288 27.88 -37.49 0.51
CA LYS A 288 29.03 -37.96 1.30
C LYS A 288 29.90 -38.92 0.48
N TYR A 289 31.19 -38.61 0.34
CA TYR A 289 32.16 -39.42 -0.39
C TYR A 289 33.54 -39.37 0.27
N ASN A 290 34.10 -40.54 0.63
CA ASN A 290 35.41 -40.66 1.30
C ASN A 290 35.58 -39.68 2.49
N ASP A 291 34.61 -39.66 3.42
CA ASP A 291 34.57 -38.77 4.60
C ASP A 291 34.65 -37.27 4.28
N ASN A 292 34.28 -36.89 3.06
CA ASN A 292 34.13 -35.52 2.61
C ASN A 292 32.71 -35.31 2.08
N TYR A 293 32.27 -34.05 2.08
CA TYR A 293 30.98 -33.66 1.52
C TYR A 293 31.20 -32.84 0.25
N TYR A 294 30.36 -33.11 -0.76
CA TYR A 294 30.33 -32.40 -2.04
C TYR A 294 28.88 -32.02 -2.37
N PHE A 295 28.70 -30.95 -3.14
CA PHE A 295 27.38 -30.65 -3.69
C PHE A 295 27.20 -31.31 -5.05
N GLY A 296 26.03 -31.87 -5.26
CA GLY A 296 25.64 -32.54 -6.49
C GLY A 296 24.20 -32.24 -6.84
N LYS A 297 23.67 -33.03 -7.76
CA LYS A 297 22.30 -32.98 -8.22
C LYS A 297 21.58 -34.30 -7.93
N VAL A 298 20.29 -34.23 -7.65
CA VAL A 298 19.42 -35.42 -7.56
C VAL A 298 18.20 -35.23 -8.46
N ASN A 299 17.84 -36.29 -9.19
CA ASN A 299 16.61 -36.31 -9.97
C ASN A 299 15.40 -36.50 -9.03
N LEU A 300 14.53 -35.50 -8.96
CA LEU A 300 13.39 -35.50 -8.03
C LEU A 300 12.26 -36.48 -8.41
N ASP A 301 12.24 -37.00 -9.64
CA ASP A 301 11.27 -38.02 -10.06
C ASP A 301 11.71 -39.45 -9.68
N GLN A 302 12.98 -39.63 -9.31
CA GLN A 302 13.57 -40.96 -9.03
C GLN A 302 14.11 -41.08 -7.60
N LEU A 303 14.82 -40.06 -7.09
CA LEU A 303 15.45 -40.00 -5.77
C LEU A 303 16.28 -41.25 -5.36
N HIS A 304 16.76 -42.06 -6.30
CA HIS A 304 17.49 -43.30 -6.00
C HIS A 304 18.95 -43.06 -5.59
N HIS A 305 19.59 -42.06 -6.20
CA HIS A 305 20.96 -41.65 -5.95
C HIS A 305 21.12 -40.18 -6.36
N SER A 306 22.12 -39.51 -5.79
CA SER A 306 22.59 -38.21 -6.26
C SER A 306 23.85 -38.38 -7.09
N ASN A 307 24.16 -37.41 -7.95
CA ASN A 307 25.34 -37.40 -8.79
C ASN A 307 26.17 -36.14 -8.54
N PHE A 308 27.49 -36.29 -8.44
CA PHE A 308 28.44 -35.18 -8.38
C PHE A 308 29.72 -35.50 -9.16
N GLY A 309 30.43 -34.47 -9.61
CA GLY A 309 31.63 -34.61 -10.42
C GLY A 309 32.90 -34.60 -9.57
N ILE A 310 33.79 -35.58 -9.76
CA ILE A 310 35.11 -35.57 -9.14
C ILE A 310 36.10 -36.43 -9.94
N ASN A 311 37.35 -35.99 -10.05
CA ASN A 311 38.44 -36.75 -10.69
C ASN A 311 38.12 -37.21 -12.13
N ASN A 312 37.55 -36.32 -12.94
CA ASN A 312 37.10 -36.54 -14.31
C ASN A 312 35.96 -37.56 -14.46
N LYS A 313 35.25 -37.88 -13.38
CA LYS A 313 34.16 -38.86 -13.38
C LYS A 313 32.91 -38.33 -12.66
N GLU A 314 31.74 -38.71 -13.15
CA GLU A 314 30.50 -38.62 -12.39
C GLU A 314 30.46 -39.76 -11.36
N VAL A 315 30.17 -39.41 -10.11
CA VAL A 315 30.07 -40.35 -8.99
C VAL A 315 28.64 -40.38 -8.50
N GLU A 316 28.04 -41.57 -8.57
CA GLU A 316 26.78 -41.88 -7.92
C GLU A 316 26.97 -41.97 -6.40
N CYS A 317 26.18 -41.23 -5.65
CA CYS A 317 26.20 -41.18 -4.19
C CYS A 317 24.84 -41.62 -3.63
N LEU A 318 24.86 -42.69 -2.84
CA LEU A 318 23.68 -43.25 -2.15
C LEU A 318 23.44 -42.61 -0.77
N ASP A 319 24.46 -42.02 -0.15
CA ASP A 319 24.36 -41.32 1.13
C ASP A 319 24.35 -39.81 0.88
N PHE A 320 23.16 -39.29 0.60
CA PHE A 320 22.94 -37.88 0.31
C PHE A 320 21.76 -37.32 1.09
N GLU A 321 21.80 -36.00 1.27
CA GLU A 321 20.72 -35.19 1.80
C GLU A 321 20.33 -34.15 0.75
N VAL A 322 19.05 -33.77 0.70
CA VAL A 322 18.54 -32.78 -0.24
C VAL A 322 18.38 -31.45 0.50
N LEU A 323 18.81 -30.36 -0.15
CA LEU A 323 18.66 -29.03 0.39
C LEU A 323 17.19 -28.63 0.39
N ILE A 324 16.67 -28.29 1.57
CA ILE A 324 15.34 -27.71 1.73
C ILE A 324 15.43 -26.28 2.25
N TYR A 325 14.42 -25.51 1.91
CA TYR A 325 14.15 -24.19 2.44
C TYR A 325 13.10 -24.33 3.54
N LYS A 326 13.45 -23.93 4.77
CA LYS A 326 12.58 -24.02 5.95
C LYS A 326 11.36 -23.11 5.75
N LYS A 327 10.16 -23.69 5.67
CA LYS A 327 8.91 -22.94 5.87
C LYS A 327 8.88 -22.45 7.33
N VAL A 328 9.36 -21.25 7.55
CA VAL A 328 9.26 -20.57 8.84
C VAL A 328 7.79 -20.15 9.00
N PRO A 329 7.03 -20.66 9.99
CA PRO A 329 5.66 -20.21 10.24
C PRO A 329 5.62 -18.68 10.39
N ALA A 330 4.55 -18.03 9.91
CA ALA A 330 4.38 -16.58 10.04
C ALA A 330 4.49 -16.08 11.50
N GLU A 331 4.25 -16.95 12.49
CA GLU A 331 4.44 -16.65 13.91
C GLU A 331 5.92 -16.55 14.34
N SER A 332 6.87 -16.98 13.51
CA SER A 332 8.32 -16.91 13.76
C SER A 332 9.05 -15.76 13.05
N ILE A 333 8.34 -14.89 12.33
CA ILE A 333 8.90 -13.62 11.84
C ILE A 333 9.29 -12.71 13.04
N ILE A 334 8.71 -12.95 14.22
CA ILE A 334 9.07 -12.32 15.50
C ILE A 334 10.18 -13.08 16.25
N ARG A 335 11.18 -13.65 15.56
CA ARG A 335 12.37 -14.22 16.23
C ARG A 335 13.57 -13.29 16.32
N ASN A 336 13.57 -12.21 15.54
CA ASN A 336 14.64 -11.22 15.54
C ASN A 336 14.44 -10.12 16.60
N MET A 337 13.21 -9.92 17.09
CA MET A 337 12.91 -9.03 18.20
C MET A 337 12.73 -9.83 19.49
N GLN A 338 13.51 -9.53 20.53
CA GLN A 338 13.41 -10.21 21.82
C GLN A 338 13.44 -9.23 22.98
N TRP A 339 12.78 -9.63 24.07
CA TRP A 339 12.95 -9.00 25.37
C TRP A 339 13.89 -9.87 26.18
N ILE A 340 15.08 -9.33 26.48
CA ILE A 340 16.07 -10.04 27.28
C ILE A 340 16.14 -9.44 28.68
N LYS A 341 16.35 -10.28 29.69
CA LYS A 341 16.48 -9.81 31.07
C LYS A 341 17.75 -8.97 31.21
N TRP A 342 17.63 -7.81 31.85
CA TRP A 342 18.76 -6.94 32.13
C TRP A 342 19.74 -7.61 33.11
N ASP A 343 21.01 -7.68 32.70
CA ASP A 343 22.12 -8.22 33.51
C ASP A 343 23.19 -7.15 33.84
N GLY A 344 23.00 -5.92 33.39
CA GLY A 344 23.96 -4.82 33.57
C GLY A 344 24.85 -4.53 32.36
N THR A 345 24.75 -5.33 31.29
CA THR A 345 25.45 -5.18 30.02
C THR A 345 24.51 -4.71 28.91
N VAL A 346 25.07 -4.02 27.91
CA VAL A 346 24.30 -3.52 26.76
C VAL A 346 24.63 -4.41 25.57
N PRO A 347 23.65 -5.19 25.06
CA PRO A 347 23.79 -5.92 23.80
C PRO A 347 24.04 -4.99 22.62
N ASP A 348 24.78 -5.45 21.63
CA ASP A 348 25.10 -4.69 20.41
C ASP A 348 23.84 -4.35 19.59
N ASP A 349 22.80 -5.17 19.70
CA ASP A 349 21.50 -5.05 19.02
C ASP A 349 20.41 -4.44 19.92
N ALA A 350 20.77 -3.79 21.03
CA ALA A 350 19.81 -3.13 21.90
C ALA A 350 19.17 -1.91 21.23
N ILE A 351 17.84 -1.86 21.24
CA ILE A 351 17.10 -0.74 20.67
C ILE A 351 17.31 0.51 21.54
N SER A 352 17.91 1.52 20.94
CA SER A 352 18.41 2.69 21.64
C SER A 352 18.13 4.01 20.91
N ILE A 353 18.32 5.12 21.62
CA ILE A 353 18.39 6.46 21.05
C ILE A 353 19.56 7.21 21.67
N GLU A 354 20.33 7.91 20.84
CA GLU A 354 21.36 8.85 21.29
C GLU A 354 20.76 10.26 21.35
N ASN A 355 20.91 10.91 22.51
CA ASN A 355 20.46 12.28 22.72
C ASN A 355 21.54 13.30 22.32
N PRO A 356 21.18 14.55 22.02
CA PRO A 356 22.15 15.61 21.69
C PRO A 356 23.20 15.89 22.78
N ASP A 357 22.93 15.50 24.02
CA ASP A 357 23.88 15.59 25.14
C ASP A 357 24.88 14.41 25.21
N GLY A 358 24.82 13.49 24.24
CA GLY A 358 25.65 12.29 24.12
C GLY A 358 25.19 11.12 24.99
N LYS A 359 24.04 11.22 25.67
CA LYS A 359 23.49 10.09 26.45
C LYS A 359 22.71 9.15 25.56
N THR A 360 23.04 7.86 25.65
CA THR A 360 22.27 6.79 25.04
C THR A 360 21.26 6.23 26.03
N PHE A 361 20.00 6.13 25.59
CA PHE A 361 18.94 5.49 26.33
C PHE A 361 18.46 4.23 25.60
N LEU A 362 18.11 3.18 26.36
CA LEU A 362 17.54 1.95 25.79
C LEU A 362 16.04 1.83 26.08
N VAL A 363 15.33 1.07 25.25
CA VAL A 363 13.95 0.67 25.49
C VAL A 363 13.92 -0.47 26.51
N GLY A 364 13.19 -0.28 27.62
CA GLY A 364 13.01 -1.32 28.62
C GLY A 364 11.56 -1.49 29.07
N ARG A 365 11.27 -2.66 29.63
CA ARG A 365 9.98 -2.98 30.25
C ARG A 365 10.15 -3.75 31.55
N ILE A 366 9.14 -3.69 32.41
CA ILE A 366 9.07 -4.48 33.63
C ILE A 366 7.65 -4.98 33.85
N LYS A 367 7.51 -6.17 34.43
CA LYS A 367 6.24 -6.66 34.93
C LYS A 367 5.91 -5.90 36.23
N TYR A 368 4.85 -5.12 36.21
CA TYR A 368 4.40 -4.28 37.32
C TYR A 368 3.00 -4.71 37.73
N PHE A 369 2.88 -5.27 38.94
CA PHE A 369 1.69 -5.99 39.41
C PHE A 369 1.25 -7.10 38.42
N VAL A 370 0.04 -6.99 37.86
CA VAL A 370 -0.55 -7.97 36.94
C VAL A 370 -0.23 -7.68 35.47
N GLY A 371 0.26 -6.47 35.15
CA GLY A 371 0.56 -6.02 33.79
C GLY A 371 2.04 -5.70 33.56
N TYR A 372 2.33 -5.11 32.41
CA TYR A 372 3.63 -4.56 32.05
C TYR A 372 3.61 -3.04 32.07
N LYS A 373 4.79 -2.44 32.26
CA LYS A 373 5.07 -1.03 32.06
C LYS A 373 6.35 -0.90 31.24
N CYS A 374 6.44 0.07 30.34
CA CYS A 374 7.65 0.34 29.56
C CYS A 374 8.18 1.76 29.76
N GLY A 375 9.45 1.97 29.46
CA GLY A 375 10.09 3.25 29.66
C GLY A 375 11.57 3.27 29.30
N THR A 376 12.29 4.21 29.89
CA THR A 376 13.65 4.58 29.48
C THR A 376 14.70 3.93 30.38
N VAL A 377 15.59 3.12 29.82
CA VAL A 377 16.79 2.65 30.53
C VAL A 377 17.90 3.67 30.34
N ASP A 378 18.28 4.33 31.43
CA ASP A 378 19.38 5.29 31.44
C ASP A 378 20.69 4.55 31.75
N LEU A 379 21.60 4.50 30.77
CA LEU A 379 22.88 3.79 30.91
C LEU A 379 23.82 4.41 31.93
N SER A 380 23.68 5.71 32.22
CA SER A 380 24.50 6.38 33.23
C SER A 380 24.15 5.93 34.65
N THR A 381 22.87 5.60 34.87
CA THR A 381 22.35 5.13 36.16
C THR A 381 22.09 3.62 36.20
N LYS A 382 22.17 2.94 35.04
CA LYS A 382 21.83 1.52 34.83
C LYS A 382 20.47 1.16 35.39
N GLN A 383 19.47 2.01 35.13
CA GLN A 383 18.16 1.94 35.76
C GLN A 383 17.04 2.13 34.73
N LEU A 384 16.00 1.30 34.81
CA LEU A 384 14.76 1.47 34.05
C LEU A 384 13.83 2.49 34.73
N ASN A 385 13.62 3.57 33.99
CA ASN A 385 12.67 4.68 34.07
C ASN A 385 11.21 4.41 33.68
N ILE A 386 10.28 3.93 34.52
CA ILE A 386 8.86 3.76 34.11
C ILE A 386 7.87 4.79 34.72
N PRO A 387 6.84 5.24 33.96
CA PRO A 387 5.80 6.12 34.46
C PRO A 387 4.91 5.41 35.49
N GLY A 388 4.43 6.13 36.50
CA GLY A 388 3.84 5.57 37.71
C GLY A 388 2.85 6.48 38.43
N GLY A 389 2.28 7.46 37.74
CA GLY A 389 1.41 8.50 38.26
C GLY A 389 2.20 9.69 38.80
N ARG A 390 2.10 9.97 40.11
CA ARG A 390 2.72 11.16 40.74
C ARG A 390 4.23 11.03 40.98
N ALA A 391 4.82 9.86 40.74
CA ALA A 391 6.25 9.59 40.90
C ALA A 391 6.71 8.63 39.80
N SER A 392 7.96 8.74 39.35
CA SER A 392 8.56 7.67 38.56
C SER A 392 9.13 6.58 39.46
N PHE A 393 9.06 5.35 38.96
CA PHE A 393 9.73 4.22 39.60
C PHE A 393 10.97 3.87 38.80
N GLY A 394 12.10 3.82 39.48
CA GLY A 394 13.37 3.44 38.90
C GLY A 394 13.77 2.04 39.35
N TYR A 395 13.99 1.12 38.42
CA TYR A 395 14.36 -0.27 38.72
C TYR A 395 15.79 -0.56 38.26
N LYS A 396 16.63 -1.06 39.16
CA LYS A 396 18.03 -1.43 38.86
C LYS A 396 18.17 -2.89 38.43
N ASP A 397 17.16 -3.70 38.69
CA ASP A 397 17.11 -5.12 38.39
C ASP A 397 15.69 -5.55 37.99
N ASN A 398 15.55 -6.81 37.56
CA ASN A 398 14.27 -7.47 37.25
C ASN A 398 13.43 -6.79 36.15
N PHE A 399 14.09 -6.07 35.24
CA PHE A 399 13.48 -5.57 34.01
C PHE A 399 14.10 -6.24 32.78
N GLU A 400 13.47 -6.03 31.63
CA GLU A 400 13.89 -6.54 30.34
C GLU A 400 14.20 -5.37 29.40
N ILE A 401 15.13 -5.56 28.47
CA ILE A 401 15.45 -4.63 27.40
C ILE A 401 15.08 -5.23 26.06
N LEU A 402 14.68 -4.36 25.13
CA LEU A 402 14.34 -4.75 23.76
C LEU A 402 15.61 -4.86 22.92
N VAL A 403 15.80 -6.00 22.27
CA VAL A 403 16.89 -6.26 21.34
C VAL A 403 16.36 -6.73 19.99
N GLY A 404 17.09 -6.43 18.93
CA GLY A 404 16.86 -6.94 17.59
C GLY A 404 17.60 -6.14 16.52
N PRO A 405 17.58 -6.62 15.26
CA PRO A 405 18.31 -6.00 14.16
C PRO A 405 17.78 -4.58 13.93
N SER A 406 18.63 -3.58 14.15
CA SER A 406 18.22 -2.17 14.23
C SER A 406 17.60 -1.64 12.95
N ASP A 407 17.99 -2.19 11.80
CA ASP A 407 17.42 -1.88 10.49
C ASP A 407 15.97 -2.34 10.34
N HIS A 408 15.45 -3.23 11.17
CA HIS A 408 14.02 -3.58 11.15
C HIS A 408 13.14 -2.66 12.01
N PHE A 409 13.74 -1.77 12.80
CA PHE A 409 13.00 -0.87 13.71
C PHE A 409 13.00 0.57 13.22
N TYR A 410 11.87 1.23 13.34
CA TYR A 410 11.77 2.65 13.04
C TYR A 410 10.66 3.33 13.86
N TRP A 411 10.76 4.64 13.99
CA TRP A 411 9.81 5.46 14.74
C TRP A 411 8.84 6.10 13.76
N LYS A 412 7.54 5.95 14.01
CA LYS A 412 6.49 6.52 13.15
C LYS A 412 5.50 7.35 13.95
N LYS A 413 5.19 8.56 13.50
CA LYS A 413 4.02 9.30 14.02
C LYS A 413 2.75 8.53 13.67
N MET A 414 1.96 8.22 14.68
CA MET A 414 0.74 7.41 14.54
C MET A 414 -0.46 8.12 15.19
N SER A 415 -1.63 7.88 14.61
CA SER A 415 -2.94 8.16 15.17
C SER A 415 -3.81 6.89 15.10
N LYS A 416 -4.94 6.85 15.81
CA LYS A 416 -5.86 5.69 15.84
C LYS A 416 -6.29 5.17 14.45
N ASN A 417 -6.30 6.03 13.43
CA ASN A 417 -6.70 5.69 12.06
C ASN A 417 -5.52 5.40 11.14
N THR A 418 -4.29 5.36 11.65
CA THR A 418 -3.10 5.15 10.83
C THR A 418 -3.00 3.69 10.45
N LEU A 419 -3.12 3.40 9.15
CA LEU A 419 -2.92 2.05 8.62
C LEU A 419 -1.43 1.74 8.55
N LEU A 420 -1.04 0.58 9.08
CA LEU A 420 0.30 0.03 8.89
C LEU A 420 0.37 -0.68 7.54
N LYS A 421 1.58 -0.70 6.97
CA LYS A 421 1.87 -1.49 5.78
C LYS A 421 1.78 -2.99 6.11
N LYS A 422 1.55 -3.80 5.08
CA LYS A 422 1.68 -5.25 5.20
C LYS A 422 3.11 -5.59 5.63
N GLY A 423 3.26 -6.44 6.65
CA GLY A 423 4.56 -6.79 7.26
C GLY A 423 5.14 -5.72 8.18
N HIS A 424 4.36 -4.73 8.61
CA HIS A 424 4.78 -3.74 9.60
C HIS A 424 3.90 -3.85 10.84
N HIS A 425 4.54 -3.86 12.01
CA HIS A 425 3.93 -4.21 13.28
C HIS A 425 4.28 -3.17 14.34
N ILE A 426 3.29 -2.68 15.09
CA ILE A 426 3.58 -1.90 16.30
C ILE A 426 4.28 -2.82 17.29
N VAL A 427 5.40 -2.36 17.86
CA VAL A 427 6.08 -3.11 18.91
C VAL A 427 5.28 -3.00 20.20
N VAL A 428 4.80 -4.14 20.67
CA VAL A 428 4.02 -4.26 21.91
C VAL A 428 4.95 -4.62 23.06
N ALA A 429 5.03 -3.74 24.06
CA ALA A 429 5.79 -3.98 25.28
C ALA A 429 5.13 -5.00 26.21
N GLY A 430 3.82 -5.21 26.10
CA GLY A 430 3.08 -6.17 26.89
C GLY A 430 1.63 -5.71 27.04
N LYS A 431 0.93 -6.27 28.02
CA LYS A 431 -0.43 -5.85 28.38
C LYS A 431 -0.43 -5.11 29.70
N ASP A 432 -1.24 -4.05 29.82
CA ASP A 432 -1.46 -3.35 31.08
C ASP A 432 -2.31 -4.20 32.05
N GLU A 433 -2.64 -3.63 33.21
CA GLU A 433 -3.42 -4.31 34.25
C GLU A 433 -4.86 -4.62 33.83
N ASP A 434 -5.38 -3.91 32.85
CA ASP A 434 -6.71 -4.10 32.27
C ASP A 434 -6.68 -5.04 31.05
N GLY A 435 -5.50 -5.49 30.63
CA GLY A 435 -5.30 -6.44 29.52
C GLY A 435 -5.15 -5.80 28.13
N PHE A 436 -4.99 -4.47 28.05
CA PHE A 436 -4.77 -3.75 26.79
C PHE A 436 -3.30 -3.76 26.39
N ASP A 437 -3.04 -3.84 25.08
CA ASP A 437 -1.68 -3.80 24.56
C ASP A 437 -1.05 -2.41 24.73
N ILE A 438 0.20 -2.42 25.19
CA ILE A 438 1.02 -1.24 25.43
C ILE A 438 2.04 -1.11 24.30
N GLY A 439 1.96 -0.02 23.53
CA GLY A 439 2.97 0.36 22.56
C GLY A 439 4.12 1.14 23.21
N ILE A 440 5.27 1.13 22.54
CA ILE A 440 6.43 1.94 22.94
C ILE A 440 6.39 3.27 22.20
N ALA A 441 6.41 4.37 22.94
CA ALA A 441 6.41 5.72 22.41
C ALA A 441 7.75 6.41 22.63
N LYS A 442 8.26 7.10 21.61
CA LYS A 442 9.35 8.06 21.71
C LYS A 442 8.76 9.45 21.87
N CYS A 443 9.06 10.09 22.99
CA CYS A 443 8.57 11.40 23.39
C CYS A 443 9.72 12.39 23.44
N LYS A 444 9.51 13.62 22.96
CA LYS A 444 10.50 14.70 23.04
C LYS A 444 10.20 15.63 24.21
N TYR A 445 11.21 15.93 25.02
CA TYR A 445 11.19 16.97 26.05
C TYR A 445 12.45 17.83 25.91
N ASP A 446 12.26 19.13 25.73
CA ASP A 446 13.31 20.06 25.29
C ASP A 446 14.04 19.50 24.05
N ASP A 447 15.35 19.30 24.12
CA ASP A 447 16.16 18.72 23.04
C ASP A 447 16.44 17.22 23.23
N SER A 448 15.89 16.59 24.27
CA SER A 448 16.09 15.17 24.57
C SER A 448 14.87 14.31 24.25
N TYR A 449 15.11 13.04 23.98
CA TYR A 449 14.14 12.01 23.71
C TYR A 449 14.10 10.99 24.84
N PHE A 450 12.89 10.57 25.18
CA PHE A 450 12.60 9.59 26.23
C PHE A 450 11.62 8.54 25.69
N PHE A 451 11.72 7.33 26.22
CA PHE A 451 10.76 6.27 25.95
C PHE A 451 9.66 6.26 27.00
N GLY A 452 8.44 6.08 26.52
CA GLY A 452 7.22 6.02 27.32
C GLY A 452 6.27 4.96 26.80
N GLU A 453 5.14 4.83 27.49
CA GLU A 453 4.09 3.87 27.18
C GLU A 453 2.91 4.54 26.47
N LEU A 454 2.29 3.80 25.56
CA LEU A 454 1.10 4.20 24.82
C LEU A 454 0.03 3.11 24.91
N ASN A 455 -1.17 3.44 25.37
CA ASN A 455 -2.29 2.50 25.33
C ASN A 455 -2.84 2.41 23.89
N LEU A 456 -2.66 1.26 23.24
CA LEU A 456 -3.01 1.06 21.83
C LEU A 456 -4.51 0.99 21.56
N SER A 457 -5.37 0.85 22.58
CA SER A 457 -6.83 0.96 22.39
C SER A 457 -7.30 2.42 22.29
N LYS A 458 -6.55 3.33 22.95
CA LYS A 458 -6.89 4.74 23.09
C LYS A 458 -6.20 5.61 22.04
N PHE A 459 -4.91 5.41 21.78
CA PHE A 459 -4.09 6.24 20.87
C PHE A 459 -4.22 7.76 21.16
N ASP A 460 -4.39 8.15 22.43
CA ASP A 460 -4.64 9.54 22.83
C ASP A 460 -3.34 10.28 23.18
N ARG A 461 -2.54 9.74 24.10
CA ARG A 461 -1.30 10.35 24.61
C ARG A 461 -0.32 9.29 25.07
N ALA A 462 0.98 9.59 24.95
CA ALA A 462 2.04 8.78 25.52
C ALA A 462 2.40 9.27 26.93
N LEU A 463 2.66 8.33 27.84
CA LEU A 463 3.13 8.60 29.21
C LEU A 463 4.62 8.32 29.27
N TYR A 464 5.43 9.30 29.65
CA TYR A 464 6.88 9.13 29.78
C TYR A 464 7.40 9.84 31.03
N ASN A 465 8.65 9.58 31.38
CA ASN A 465 9.34 10.34 32.42
C ASN A 465 10.62 10.95 31.89
N HIS A 466 10.95 12.12 32.41
CA HIS A 466 12.31 12.65 32.39
C HIS A 466 12.69 13.12 33.79
N LYS A 467 13.97 12.97 34.14
CA LYS A 467 14.49 13.32 35.46
C LYS A 467 15.03 14.75 35.40
N THR A 468 14.34 15.71 36.03
CA THR A 468 14.78 17.12 36.06
C THR A 468 15.70 17.45 37.25
N SER A 469 15.75 16.59 38.28
CA SER A 469 16.67 16.71 39.43
C SER A 469 16.76 15.39 40.21
N GLU A 470 17.72 15.27 41.14
CA GLU A 470 17.96 14.05 41.94
C GLU A 470 16.76 13.58 42.78
N TYR A 471 15.72 14.41 42.99
CA TYR A 471 14.66 14.12 43.96
C TYR A 471 13.23 14.05 43.43
N ASN A 472 12.93 14.49 42.20
CA ASN A 472 11.57 14.41 41.66
C ASN A 472 11.58 14.02 40.18
N SER A 473 11.04 12.85 39.89
CA SER A 473 10.68 12.39 38.56
C SER A 473 9.16 12.35 38.47
N PHE A 474 8.61 13.14 37.54
CA PHE A 474 7.17 13.22 37.30
C PHE A 474 6.81 12.47 36.02
N GLU A 475 5.58 11.97 35.99
CA GLU A 475 4.97 11.49 34.76
C GLU A 475 4.53 12.67 33.90
N TYR A 476 4.90 12.61 32.62
CA TYR A 476 4.54 13.60 31.62
C TYR A 476 3.71 12.97 30.52
N TYR A 477 2.79 13.78 30.01
CA TYR A 477 1.95 13.44 28.86
C TYR A 477 2.55 14.07 27.62
N SER A 478 2.79 13.28 26.58
CA SER A 478 3.07 13.80 25.24
C SER A 478 1.91 13.51 24.30
N TYR A 479 1.46 14.56 23.60
CA TYR A 479 0.57 14.43 22.43
C TYR A 479 1.37 14.40 21.12
N ASN A 480 2.67 14.66 21.17
CA ASN A 480 3.58 14.62 20.04
C ASN A 480 4.59 13.50 20.30
N TYR A 481 4.22 12.29 19.90
CA TYR A 481 5.00 11.09 20.08
C TYR A 481 5.11 10.31 18.76
N GLU A 482 6.15 9.49 18.67
CA GLU A 482 6.31 8.50 17.62
C GLU A 482 6.22 7.11 18.25
N VAL A 483 5.65 6.15 17.53
CA VAL A 483 5.48 4.76 18.00
C VAL A 483 6.56 3.91 17.36
N LEU A 484 7.13 2.99 18.13
CA LEU A 484 8.11 2.03 17.61
C LEU A 484 7.40 1.00 16.71
N ILE A 485 7.85 0.89 15.48
CA ILE A 485 7.37 -0.07 14.50
C ILE A 485 8.50 -1.03 14.13
N TYR A 486 8.16 -2.31 14.03
CA TYR A 486 8.99 -3.37 13.46
C TYR A 486 8.52 -3.67 12.04
N SER A 487 9.44 -3.87 11.11
CA SER A 487 9.14 -4.35 9.75
C SER A 487 9.74 -5.73 9.54
N ASP A 488 9.04 -6.56 8.77
CA ASP A 488 9.51 -7.89 8.38
C ASP A 488 10.75 -7.80 7.45
N GLU A 489 10.92 -6.68 6.75
CA GLU A 489 12.05 -6.40 5.87
C GLU A 489 12.97 -5.30 6.46
N PRO A 490 14.29 -5.33 6.19
CA PRO A 490 15.20 -4.27 6.60
C PRO A 490 14.79 -2.90 6.04
N ILE A 491 14.63 -1.93 6.93
CA ILE A 491 14.41 -0.52 6.64
C ILE A 491 15.75 0.20 6.82
N LYS A 492 16.49 0.36 5.72
CA LYS A 492 17.66 1.23 5.71
C LYS A 492 17.18 2.69 5.71
N ASN A 493 17.17 3.30 6.89
CA ASN A 493 16.78 4.70 7.08
C ASN A 493 17.78 5.64 6.39
N MET A 494 17.33 6.85 6.07
CA MET A 494 18.21 7.90 5.56
C MET A 494 19.13 8.42 6.66
N GLU A 495 20.42 8.55 6.36
CA GLU A 495 21.47 8.94 7.30
C GLU A 495 22.48 9.89 6.66
N TRP A 496 23.21 10.64 7.51
CA TRP A 496 24.36 11.44 7.11
C TRP A 496 25.61 10.76 7.66
N ILE A 497 26.44 10.20 6.78
CA ILE A 497 27.64 9.44 7.16
C ILE A 497 28.86 10.33 7.01
N LYS A 498 29.71 10.39 8.03
CA LYS A 498 30.97 11.15 7.98
C LYS A 498 31.86 10.62 6.84
N TRP A 499 32.39 11.54 6.04
CA TRP A 499 33.29 11.20 4.94
C TRP A 499 34.62 10.63 5.46
N ASP A 500 34.97 9.45 4.97
CA ASP A 500 36.22 8.75 5.31
C ASP A 500 37.17 8.61 4.10
N GLY A 501 36.81 9.19 2.96
CA GLY A 501 37.55 9.07 1.70
C GLY A 501 36.98 8.04 0.71
N THR A 502 35.97 7.28 1.13
CA THR A 502 35.23 6.28 0.35
C THR A 502 33.76 6.65 0.20
N ILE A 503 33.15 6.24 -0.92
CA ILE A 503 31.73 6.53 -1.18
C ILE A 503 30.91 5.53 -0.37
N PRO A 504 30.06 5.99 0.56
CA PRO A 504 29.16 5.09 1.26
C PRO A 504 28.20 4.40 0.30
N GLU A 505 27.85 3.16 0.63
CA GLU A 505 26.82 2.43 -0.12
C GLU A 505 25.49 3.19 -0.07
N TYR A 506 24.80 3.27 -1.23
CA TYR A 506 23.55 4.01 -1.40
C TYR A 506 23.64 5.54 -1.18
N ALA A 507 24.81 6.14 -1.43
CA ALA A 507 24.93 7.58 -1.49
C ALA A 507 23.97 8.18 -2.54
N VAL A 508 23.26 9.25 -2.16
CA VAL A 508 22.39 9.99 -3.09
C VAL A 508 23.27 10.65 -4.14
N SER A 509 23.21 10.13 -5.36
CA SER A 509 24.17 10.46 -6.42
C SER A 509 23.49 10.82 -7.73
N MET A 510 24.21 11.57 -8.57
CA MET A 510 23.85 11.76 -9.96
C MET A 510 25.09 11.94 -10.84
N LYS A 511 24.95 11.67 -12.13
CA LYS A 511 25.96 12.08 -13.13
C LYS A 511 25.56 13.42 -13.74
N ASN A 512 26.49 14.36 -13.76
CA ASN A 512 26.29 15.65 -14.43
C ASN A 512 26.61 15.53 -15.94
N SER A 513 26.42 16.62 -16.69
CA SER A 513 26.65 16.61 -18.15
C SER A 513 28.12 16.42 -18.56
N ASP A 514 29.06 16.71 -17.65
CA ASP A 514 30.51 16.49 -17.86
C ASP A 514 30.92 15.04 -17.55
N GLY A 515 29.98 14.17 -17.16
CA GLY A 515 30.22 12.78 -16.80
C GLY A 515 30.71 12.56 -15.36
N LYS A 516 30.88 13.63 -14.58
CA LYS A 516 31.27 13.54 -13.17
C LYS A 516 30.14 12.97 -12.34
N THR A 517 30.50 12.14 -11.37
CA THR A 517 29.54 11.63 -10.38
C THR A 517 29.56 12.56 -9.17
N LEU A 518 28.42 13.20 -8.92
CA LEU A 518 28.20 14.09 -7.79
C LEU A 518 27.37 13.35 -6.74
N VAL A 519 27.69 13.51 -5.46
CA VAL A 519 26.87 13.03 -4.34
C VAL A 519 26.45 14.19 -3.44
N VAL A 520 25.34 14.04 -2.71
CA VAL A 520 24.89 15.06 -1.77
C VAL A 520 25.77 15.01 -0.52
N GLY A 521 26.35 16.16 -0.14
CA GLY A 521 27.11 16.29 1.09
C GLY A 521 26.78 17.56 1.87
N ARG A 522 27.18 17.62 3.14
CA ARG A 522 27.02 18.81 3.99
C ARG A 522 28.18 18.99 4.97
N THR A 523 28.39 20.22 5.41
CA THR A 523 29.39 20.54 6.44
C THR A 523 28.95 21.72 7.31
N LYS A 524 29.63 21.94 8.44
CA LYS A 524 29.42 23.08 9.33
C LYS A 524 30.14 24.31 8.77
N TYR A 525 29.44 25.44 8.71
CA TYR A 525 30.04 26.71 8.34
C TYR A 525 29.33 27.90 9.03
N ARG A 526 30.11 28.80 9.65
CA ARG A 526 29.63 30.01 10.36
C ARG A 526 28.40 29.76 11.26
N SER A 527 28.50 28.75 12.12
CA SER A 527 27.44 28.33 13.06
C SER A 527 26.18 27.71 12.43
N GLY A 528 26.14 27.56 11.10
CA GLY A 528 25.14 26.79 10.37
C GLY A 528 25.67 25.46 9.85
N ILE A 529 24.77 24.67 9.26
CA ILE A 529 25.10 23.47 8.47
C ILE A 529 24.62 23.74 7.05
N HIS A 530 25.48 23.52 6.06
CA HIS A 530 25.18 23.81 4.67
C HIS A 530 25.44 22.59 3.79
N CYS A 531 24.46 22.25 2.96
CA CYS A 531 24.57 21.19 1.97
C CYS A 531 25.00 21.71 0.59
N GLY A 532 25.51 20.80 -0.22
CA GLY A 532 25.95 21.02 -1.59
C GLY A 532 26.29 19.69 -2.27
N TYR A 533 27.26 19.70 -3.18
CA TYR A 533 27.69 18.50 -3.90
C TYR A 533 29.12 18.12 -3.57
N VAL A 534 29.40 16.82 -3.52
CA VAL A 534 30.76 16.28 -3.48
C VAL A 534 31.08 15.72 -4.86
N ASP A 535 32.13 16.26 -5.49
CA ASP A 535 32.67 15.73 -6.74
C ASP A 535 33.59 14.55 -6.42
N LEU A 536 33.17 13.34 -6.77
CA LEU A 536 33.88 12.11 -6.41
C LEU A 536 35.23 11.95 -7.09
N ASP A 537 35.47 12.62 -8.23
CA ASP A 537 36.77 12.61 -8.89
C ASP A 537 37.77 13.44 -8.09
N SER A 538 37.31 14.58 -7.55
CA SER A 538 38.15 15.47 -6.74
C SER A 538 38.16 15.13 -5.25
N LYS A 539 37.16 14.37 -4.78
CA LYS A 539 36.87 14.05 -3.37
C LYS A 539 36.62 15.29 -2.49
N LYS A 540 36.05 16.35 -3.06
CA LYS A 540 35.81 17.62 -2.36
C LYS A 540 34.32 17.97 -2.31
N LEU A 541 33.87 18.44 -1.15
CA LEU A 541 32.55 19.04 -0.96
C LEU A 541 32.59 20.51 -1.40
N THR A 542 31.66 20.89 -2.26
CA THR A 542 31.39 22.28 -2.62
C THR A 542 30.06 22.73 -2.02
N ILE A 543 30.08 23.85 -1.29
CA ILE A 543 28.88 24.56 -0.81
C ILE A 543 28.82 26.00 -1.33
N SER A 544 27.63 26.57 -1.38
CA SER A 544 27.40 27.99 -1.66
C SER A 544 27.22 28.79 -0.36
N TYR A 545 27.84 29.98 -0.27
CA TYR A 545 27.56 30.93 0.80
C TYR A 545 28.03 32.34 0.48
N GLY A 546 27.15 33.34 0.64
CA GLY A 546 27.51 34.76 0.67
C GLY A 546 28.13 35.26 -0.65
N GLY A 547 27.61 34.81 -1.78
CA GLY A 547 28.09 35.12 -3.13
C GLY A 547 29.26 34.27 -3.59
N LYS A 548 29.70 33.27 -2.81
CA LYS A 548 30.93 32.51 -3.06
C LYS A 548 30.72 31.00 -3.08
N GLU A 549 31.55 30.34 -3.87
CA GLU A 549 31.82 28.91 -3.78
C GLU A 549 32.83 28.65 -2.65
N LEU A 550 32.54 27.69 -1.78
CA LEU A 550 33.44 27.22 -0.73
C LEU A 550 33.69 25.73 -0.92
N ILE A 551 34.96 25.31 -0.87
CA ILE A 551 35.39 23.95 -1.16
C ILE A 551 36.09 23.36 0.06
N TYR A 552 35.71 22.15 0.45
CA TYR A 552 36.23 21.40 1.59
C TYR A 552 36.74 20.04 1.14
N ASP A 553 37.90 19.62 1.64
CA ASP A 553 38.50 18.30 1.39
C ASP A 553 38.42 17.36 2.59
N ASP A 554 37.97 17.84 3.75
CA ASP A 554 37.73 17.08 4.96
C ASP A 554 36.51 17.60 5.77
N ASP A 555 36.17 16.87 6.83
CA ASP A 555 35.12 17.21 7.82
C ASP A 555 33.74 17.55 7.21
N PHE A 556 33.26 16.66 6.34
CA PHE A 556 31.91 16.69 5.82
C PHE A 556 31.22 15.33 5.92
N GLU A 557 29.91 15.33 5.69
CA GLU A 557 29.06 14.14 5.71
C GLU A 557 28.42 13.93 4.33
N ILE A 558 28.15 12.68 3.98
CA ILE A 558 27.45 12.25 2.76
C ILE A 558 26.05 11.76 3.12
N LEU A 559 25.06 12.13 2.32
CA LEU A 559 23.70 11.63 2.46
C LEU A 559 23.58 10.22 1.87
N THR A 560 23.10 9.29 2.69
CA THR A 560 22.86 7.89 2.30
C THR A 560 21.43 7.47 2.63
N GLY A 561 20.94 6.47 1.92
CA GLY A 561 19.66 5.83 2.19
C GLY A 561 19.19 5.02 0.99
N SER A 562 18.21 4.15 1.17
CA SER A 562 17.69 3.33 0.08
C SER A 562 17.23 4.19 -1.11
N SER A 563 17.83 3.98 -2.28
CA SER A 563 17.67 4.87 -3.45
C SER A 563 16.23 4.97 -3.95
N ASN A 564 15.43 3.91 -3.72
CA ASN A 564 14.01 3.89 -4.01
C ASN A 564 13.17 4.74 -3.04
N HIS A 565 13.71 5.33 -1.98
CA HIS A 565 12.93 6.21 -1.09
C HIS A 565 13.13 7.70 -1.39
N PHE A 566 14.16 8.05 -2.17
CA PHE A 566 14.45 9.43 -2.53
C PHE A 566 13.71 9.87 -3.78
N GLU A 567 13.00 11.00 -3.70
CA GLU A 567 12.37 11.64 -4.86
C GLU A 567 12.79 13.10 -4.98
N TRP A 568 13.01 13.56 -6.21
CA TRP A 568 13.14 14.98 -6.52
C TRP A 568 11.75 15.53 -6.85
N LYS A 569 11.28 16.52 -6.08
CA LYS A 569 9.97 17.16 -6.29
C LYS A 569 10.10 18.65 -6.54
N LYS A 570 9.25 19.17 -7.43
CA LYS A 570 9.03 20.62 -7.54
C LYS A 570 8.18 21.09 -6.36
N ILE A 571 8.84 21.70 -5.37
CA ILE A 571 8.21 22.23 -4.16
C ILE A 571 8.26 23.75 -4.20
N ASN A 572 7.12 24.38 -3.91
CA ASN A 572 6.96 25.82 -3.77
C ASN A 572 6.14 26.14 -2.50
N MET A 573 5.90 27.41 -2.21
CA MET A 573 5.17 27.81 -1.01
C MET A 573 3.72 27.31 -0.96
N ASP A 574 3.12 26.99 -2.10
CA ASP A 574 1.72 26.52 -2.17
C ASP A 574 1.58 25.04 -1.79
N ASN A 575 2.62 24.22 -2.03
CA ASN A 575 2.60 22.78 -1.77
C ASN A 575 3.58 22.31 -0.69
N ILE A 576 4.39 23.19 -0.10
CA ILE A 576 5.38 22.82 0.93
C ILE A 576 4.74 22.09 2.12
N SER A 577 3.49 22.44 2.49
CA SER A 577 2.77 21.78 3.59
C SER A 577 2.44 20.31 3.30
N GLU A 578 2.33 19.92 2.03
CA GLU A 578 2.08 18.53 1.63
C GLU A 578 3.31 17.64 1.88
N TYR A 579 4.50 18.23 1.76
CA TYR A 579 5.78 17.53 1.83
C TYR A 579 6.60 17.89 3.07
N ALA A 580 6.08 18.70 3.98
CA ALA A 580 6.83 19.28 5.09
C ALA A 580 7.56 18.23 5.96
N ASP A 581 6.94 17.07 6.17
CA ASP A 581 7.52 15.96 6.94
C ASP A 581 8.44 15.05 6.10
N GLN A 582 8.47 15.21 4.77
CA GLN A 582 9.24 14.38 3.83
C GLN A 582 10.50 15.10 3.30
N ILE A 583 10.57 16.43 3.38
CA ILE A 583 11.71 17.20 2.87
C ILE A 583 12.99 16.85 3.61
N ILE A 584 14.04 16.50 2.87
CA ILE A 584 15.37 16.26 3.43
C ILE A 584 16.02 17.59 3.80
N ILE A 585 16.26 17.74 5.11
CA ILE A 585 16.97 18.89 5.67
C ILE A 585 18.47 18.68 5.49
N GLY A 586 19.05 19.43 4.55
CA GLY A 586 20.48 19.47 4.29
C GLY A 586 21.27 20.30 5.30
N GLY A 587 20.60 21.12 6.10
CA GLY A 587 21.19 21.87 7.20
C GLY A 587 20.34 23.05 7.65
N ASN A 588 20.99 24.06 8.21
CA ASN A 588 20.34 25.27 8.70
C ASN A 588 21.27 26.48 8.62
N GLU A 589 20.69 27.65 8.40
CA GLU A 589 21.38 28.94 8.53
C GLU A 589 21.71 29.23 10.00
N SER A 590 22.61 30.19 10.23
CA SER A 590 23.04 30.63 11.57
C SER A 590 21.90 31.16 12.46
N ASN A 591 20.79 31.59 11.85
CA ASN A 591 19.57 32.04 12.54
C ASN A 591 18.55 30.90 12.77
N GLY A 592 18.90 29.66 12.46
CA GLY A 592 18.05 28.48 12.64
C GLY A 592 17.12 28.15 11.47
N VAL A 593 17.10 28.96 10.41
CA VAL A 593 16.26 28.69 9.24
C VAL A 593 16.72 27.41 8.54
N LYS A 594 15.79 26.49 8.25
CA LYS A 594 16.09 25.19 7.66
C LYS A 594 16.43 25.31 6.18
N LEU A 595 17.40 24.51 5.75
CA LEU A 595 17.85 24.40 4.37
C LEU A 595 17.49 23.01 3.82
N GLY A 596 16.72 22.98 2.73
CA GLY A 596 16.44 21.76 1.98
C GLY A 596 17.57 21.43 1.01
N VAL A 597 17.77 20.14 0.73
CA VAL A 597 18.67 19.70 -0.35
C VAL A 597 18.00 19.96 -1.70
N ALA A 598 18.68 20.66 -2.61
CA ALA A 598 18.14 21.03 -3.92
C ALA A 598 18.97 20.43 -5.06
N LYS A 599 18.30 19.96 -6.12
CA LYS A 599 18.90 19.63 -7.42
C LYS A 599 18.64 20.80 -8.36
N CYS A 600 19.70 21.44 -8.80
CA CYS A 600 19.69 22.70 -9.54
C CYS A 600 20.09 22.44 -11.00
N LYS A 601 19.30 22.92 -11.96
CA LYS A 601 19.66 22.86 -13.39
C LYS A 601 20.38 24.14 -13.82
N TYR A 602 21.59 24.01 -14.36
CA TYR A 602 22.41 25.14 -14.81
C TYR A 602 23.23 24.77 -16.05
N ASN A 603 23.05 25.52 -17.14
CA ASN A 603 23.71 25.29 -18.44
C ASN A 603 23.62 23.82 -18.91
N ASP A 604 22.41 23.24 -18.88
CA ASP A 604 22.12 21.83 -19.23
C ASP A 604 22.84 20.77 -18.37
N SER A 605 23.54 21.20 -17.32
CA SER A 605 24.10 20.35 -16.28
C SER A 605 23.26 20.43 -15.00
N HIS A 606 23.53 19.51 -14.07
CA HIS A 606 22.84 19.48 -12.79
C HIS A 606 23.85 19.46 -11.64
N TYR A 607 23.51 20.17 -10.56
CA TYR A 607 24.32 20.30 -9.36
C TYR A 607 23.45 20.17 -8.12
N PHE A 608 24.01 19.66 -7.02
CA PHE A 608 23.33 19.73 -5.72
C PHE A 608 23.64 21.05 -5.02
N GLY A 609 22.65 21.60 -4.35
CA GLY A 609 22.75 22.85 -3.62
C GLY A 609 21.79 22.88 -2.44
N LYS A 610 21.51 24.09 -1.97
CA LYS A 610 20.62 24.35 -0.84
C LYS A 610 19.47 25.26 -1.26
N VAL A 611 18.32 25.08 -0.64
CA VAL A 611 17.17 26.00 -0.76
C VAL A 611 16.67 26.38 0.63
N ASN A 612 16.29 27.64 0.81
CA ASN A 612 15.69 28.09 2.06
C ASN A 612 14.20 27.72 2.09
N LEU A 613 13.79 26.98 3.11
CA LEU A 613 12.43 26.43 3.21
C LEU A 613 11.38 27.46 3.66
N ASP A 614 11.76 28.65 4.13
CA ASP A 614 10.81 29.69 4.53
C ASP A 614 10.26 30.47 3.33
N TYR A 615 10.93 30.44 2.17
CA TYR A 615 10.52 31.23 1.00
C TYR A 615 10.64 30.53 -0.35
N LEU A 616 11.46 29.48 -0.51
CA LEU A 616 11.54 28.63 -1.72
C LEU A 616 11.62 29.38 -3.08
N HIS A 617 12.17 30.59 -3.12
CA HIS A 617 12.21 31.41 -4.34
C HIS A 617 13.28 30.96 -5.35
N HIS A 618 14.42 30.51 -4.85
CA HIS A 618 15.56 30.03 -5.64
C HIS A 618 16.40 29.09 -4.78
N SER A 619 17.09 28.16 -5.41
CA SER A 619 18.17 27.41 -4.77
C SER A 619 19.52 28.07 -5.04
N ASN A 620 20.53 27.73 -4.24
CA ASN A 620 21.88 28.23 -4.37
C ASN A 620 22.87 27.06 -4.44
N PHE A 621 23.83 27.11 -5.37
CA PHE A 621 24.94 26.16 -5.45
C PHE A 621 26.25 26.87 -5.83
N GLY A 622 27.39 26.26 -5.49
CA GLY A 622 28.72 26.84 -5.74
C GLY A 622 29.33 26.32 -7.04
N ILE A 623 29.82 27.21 -7.91
CA ILE A 623 30.59 26.84 -9.10
C ILE A 623 31.44 28.01 -9.58
N ASN A 624 32.64 27.74 -10.12
CA ASN A 624 33.50 28.76 -10.75
C ASN A 624 33.81 29.96 -9.84
N ASN A 625 34.09 29.68 -8.56
CA ASN A 625 34.34 30.63 -7.48
C ASN A 625 33.15 31.54 -7.12
N LYS A 626 31.92 31.17 -7.51
CA LYS A 626 30.71 31.97 -7.29
C LYS A 626 29.57 31.12 -6.71
N GLU A 627 28.74 31.76 -5.91
CA GLU A 627 27.41 31.25 -5.62
C GLU A 627 26.49 31.61 -6.80
N VAL A 628 25.76 30.61 -7.29
CA VAL A 628 24.81 30.74 -8.39
C VAL A 628 23.42 30.50 -7.85
N GLU A 629 22.56 31.50 -8.04
CA GLU A 629 21.11 31.40 -7.83
C GLU A 629 20.49 30.61 -9.00
N CYS A 630 19.69 29.60 -8.67
CA CYS A 630 19.01 28.74 -9.63
C CYS A 630 17.50 28.77 -9.40
N LEU A 631 16.76 29.12 -10.44
CA LEU A 631 15.30 29.17 -10.43
C LEU A 631 14.65 27.84 -10.83
N ASP A 632 15.37 27.00 -11.59
CA ASP A 632 14.91 25.67 -12.00
C ASP A 632 15.53 24.61 -11.10
N PHE A 633 14.86 24.37 -9.98
CA PHE A 633 15.32 23.42 -8.98
C PHE A 633 14.20 22.50 -8.50
N GLU A 634 14.62 21.34 -8.00
CA GLU A 634 13.76 20.39 -7.31
C GLU A 634 14.32 20.15 -5.91
N VAL A 635 13.44 19.90 -4.95
CA VAL A 635 13.80 19.63 -3.55
C VAL A 635 13.76 18.13 -3.32
N LEU A 636 14.77 17.62 -2.61
CA LEU A 636 14.85 16.22 -2.25
C LEU A 636 13.85 15.91 -1.14
N ILE A 637 13.00 14.92 -1.37
CA ILE A 637 12.13 14.33 -0.34
C ILE A 637 12.51 12.87 -0.11
N TYR A 638 12.19 12.38 1.08
CA TYR A 638 12.29 10.97 1.45
C TYR A 638 10.92 10.46 1.81
N LYS A 639 10.49 9.42 1.11
CA LYS A 639 9.20 8.77 1.36
C LYS A 639 9.37 7.59 2.28
N ASP A 640 8.43 7.40 3.18
CA ASP A 640 8.32 6.16 3.96
C ASP A 640 8.10 4.95 3.05
N GLU A 641 7.46 5.14 1.90
CA GLU A 641 7.23 4.11 0.88
C GLU A 641 8.37 4.10 -0.14
N PRO A 642 8.95 2.93 -0.46
CA PRO A 642 9.81 2.86 -1.61
C PRO A 642 8.98 3.28 -2.81
N ILE A 643 9.45 4.27 -3.52
CA ILE A 643 9.09 4.58 -4.90
C ILE A 643 9.39 3.29 -5.65
N GLU A 644 8.36 2.48 -5.85
CA GLU A 644 8.39 1.51 -6.92
C GLU A 644 8.77 2.31 -8.17
N PRO A 645 9.86 1.96 -8.87
CA PRO A 645 10.14 2.60 -10.15
C PRO A 645 8.83 2.53 -10.93
N GLU A 646 8.31 3.68 -11.40
CA GLU A 646 7.03 3.71 -12.10
C GLU A 646 7.00 2.49 -13.01
N PRO A 647 6.00 1.60 -12.87
CA PRO A 647 6.01 0.37 -13.63
C PRO A 647 6.13 0.77 -15.09
N ILE A 648 7.31 0.52 -15.65
CA ILE A 648 7.45 0.45 -17.09
C ILE A 648 6.40 -0.58 -17.46
N PRO A 649 5.35 -0.23 -18.24
CA PRO A 649 4.19 -1.09 -18.43
C PRO A 649 4.69 -2.49 -18.72
N SER A 650 4.42 -3.39 -17.77
CA SER A 650 5.06 -4.68 -17.69
C SER A 650 4.51 -5.55 -18.81
N THR A 651 5.20 -5.54 -19.95
CA THR A 651 5.08 -6.64 -20.91
C THR A 651 5.91 -7.77 -20.35
N LYS A 652 5.35 -8.50 -19.38
CA LYS A 652 6.01 -9.49 -18.49
C LYS A 652 6.83 -10.59 -19.20
N ASN A 653 6.80 -10.63 -20.53
CA ASN A 653 7.41 -11.62 -21.39
C ASN A 653 8.11 -11.05 -22.65
N ALA A 654 8.03 -9.74 -22.94
CA ALA A 654 8.84 -9.11 -23.98
C ALA A 654 10.16 -8.62 -23.37
N LYS A 655 11.29 -9.06 -23.91
CA LYS A 655 12.61 -8.77 -23.34
C LYS A 655 13.49 -8.10 -24.37
N TRP A 656 14.34 -7.19 -23.90
CA TRP A 656 15.43 -6.65 -24.68
C TRP A 656 16.70 -7.37 -24.24
N ILE A 657 17.31 -8.12 -25.16
CA ILE A 657 18.52 -8.90 -24.89
C ILE A 657 19.69 -8.22 -25.57
N LYS A 658 20.79 -8.01 -24.84
CA LYS A 658 22.01 -7.43 -25.42
C LYS A 658 22.49 -8.28 -26.59
N TRP A 659 22.82 -7.63 -27.70
CA TRP A 659 23.37 -8.30 -28.88
C TRP A 659 24.74 -8.91 -28.58
N ASP A 660 24.87 -10.21 -28.81
CA ASP A 660 26.11 -10.99 -28.62
C ASP A 660 26.74 -11.47 -29.94
N GLY A 661 26.17 -11.05 -31.08
CA GLY A 661 26.57 -11.51 -32.41
C GLY A 661 25.69 -12.64 -32.98
N THR A 662 24.79 -13.18 -32.17
CA THR A 662 23.82 -14.23 -32.52
C THR A 662 22.38 -13.74 -32.36
N ILE A 663 21.48 -14.30 -33.17
CA ILE A 663 20.07 -13.90 -33.19
C ILE A 663 19.31 -14.85 -32.26
N PRO A 664 18.63 -14.34 -31.23
CA PRO A 664 17.75 -15.16 -30.41
C PRO A 664 16.68 -15.84 -31.26
N GLU A 665 16.36 -17.10 -30.95
CA GLU A 665 15.35 -17.89 -31.70
C GLU A 665 13.95 -17.24 -31.62
N ASP A 666 13.67 -16.55 -30.53
CA ASP A 666 12.44 -15.83 -30.24
C ASP A 666 12.52 -14.32 -30.59
N ALA A 667 13.46 -13.91 -31.44
CA ALA A 667 13.56 -12.52 -31.88
C ALA A 667 12.33 -12.09 -32.70
N VAL A 668 11.82 -10.89 -32.41
CA VAL A 668 10.74 -10.27 -33.20
C VAL A 668 11.29 -9.92 -34.58
N SER A 669 10.91 -10.73 -35.57
CA SER A 669 11.49 -10.71 -36.90
C SER A 669 10.43 -10.60 -37.99
N MET A 670 10.86 -10.16 -39.17
CA MET A 670 10.07 -10.27 -40.38
C MET A 670 10.94 -10.51 -41.61
N LYS A 671 10.35 -11.08 -42.65
CA LYS A 671 11.01 -11.30 -43.94
C LYS A 671 10.45 -10.35 -44.99
N ASN A 672 11.33 -9.58 -45.62
CA ASN A 672 10.98 -8.66 -46.72
C ASN A 672 10.86 -9.39 -48.06
N SER A 673 10.31 -8.68 -49.05
CA SER A 673 10.07 -9.22 -50.40
C SER A 673 11.36 -9.56 -51.15
N ASP A 674 12.46 -8.90 -50.78
CA ASP A 674 13.82 -9.16 -51.25
C ASP A 674 14.47 -10.41 -50.60
N GLY A 675 13.77 -11.03 -49.65
CA GLY A 675 14.24 -12.22 -48.94
C GLY A 675 15.06 -11.91 -47.68
N LYS A 676 15.37 -10.64 -47.40
CA LYS A 676 16.09 -10.25 -46.18
C LYS A 676 15.21 -10.43 -44.95
N THR A 677 15.81 -10.92 -43.88
CA THR A 677 15.16 -10.96 -42.57
C THR A 677 15.66 -9.79 -41.74
N LEU A 678 14.72 -9.02 -41.20
CA LEU A 678 14.98 -7.92 -40.29
C LEU A 678 14.49 -8.31 -38.90
N VAL A 679 15.18 -7.86 -37.85
CA VAL A 679 14.72 -7.99 -36.47
C VAL A 679 14.63 -6.61 -35.79
N VAL A 680 13.78 -6.50 -34.77
CA VAL A 680 13.65 -5.27 -33.98
C VAL A 680 14.83 -5.14 -33.02
N GLY A 681 15.55 -4.03 -33.11
CA GLY A 681 16.60 -3.69 -32.15
C GLY A 681 16.47 -2.28 -31.61
N ARG A 682 17.21 -1.96 -30.54
CA ARG A 682 17.32 -0.61 -29.99
C ARG A 682 18.71 -0.31 -29.44
N THR A 683 19.08 0.95 -29.39
CA THR A 683 20.34 1.40 -28.79
C THR A 683 20.18 2.77 -28.13
N LYS A 684 21.14 3.13 -27.27
CA LYS A 684 21.21 4.43 -26.62
C LYS A 684 21.89 5.43 -27.56
N TYR A 685 21.24 6.56 -27.82
CA TYR A 685 21.82 7.62 -28.63
C TYR A 685 21.36 9.00 -28.13
N ARG A 686 22.32 9.92 -27.90
CA ARG A 686 22.08 11.30 -27.41
C ARG A 686 21.10 11.41 -26.22
N SER A 687 21.36 10.61 -25.18
CA SER A 687 20.55 10.54 -23.95
C SER A 687 19.14 9.96 -24.11
N GLY A 688 18.74 9.55 -25.32
CA GLY A 688 17.54 8.76 -25.58
C GLY A 688 17.85 7.29 -25.87
N ILE A 689 16.81 6.47 -25.98
CA ILE A 689 16.85 5.10 -26.47
C ILE A 689 16.01 5.06 -27.74
N HIS A 690 16.58 4.56 -28.84
CA HIS A 690 15.91 4.56 -30.13
C HIS A 690 15.88 3.15 -30.70
N CYS A 691 14.68 2.70 -31.08
CA CYS A 691 14.48 1.44 -31.79
C CYS A 691 14.60 1.61 -33.31
N GLY A 692 14.87 0.51 -33.98
CA GLY A 692 15.10 0.45 -35.42
C GLY A 692 15.17 -0.99 -35.92
N ASN A 693 15.73 -1.16 -37.11
CA ASN A 693 15.83 -2.45 -37.78
C ASN A 693 17.26 -2.99 -37.74
N VAL A 694 17.41 -4.27 -37.45
CA VAL A 694 18.69 -4.98 -37.56
C VAL A 694 18.62 -5.89 -38.77
N ASP A 695 19.51 -5.64 -39.75
CA ASP A 695 19.65 -6.49 -40.94
C ASP A 695 20.55 -7.68 -40.59
N LEU A 696 20.01 -8.91 -40.67
CA LEU A 696 20.72 -10.13 -40.27
C LEU A 696 21.94 -10.45 -41.14
N ASP A 697 21.94 -10.02 -42.41
CA ASP A 697 23.07 -10.26 -43.31
C ASP A 697 24.25 -9.35 -42.92
N SER A 698 23.94 -8.11 -42.53
CA SER A 698 24.96 -7.12 -42.15
C SER A 698 25.32 -7.15 -40.66
N LYS A 699 24.43 -7.69 -39.82
CA LYS A 699 24.49 -7.67 -38.34
C LYS A 699 24.57 -6.27 -37.72
N LYS A 700 23.99 -5.26 -38.38
CA LYS A 700 24.00 -3.87 -37.93
C LYS A 700 22.60 -3.39 -37.58
N LEU A 701 22.47 -2.60 -36.51
CA LEU A 701 21.26 -1.88 -36.17
C LEU A 701 21.23 -0.54 -36.90
N THR A 702 20.14 -0.27 -37.61
CA THR A 702 19.83 1.02 -38.20
C THR A 702 18.71 1.70 -37.43
N ILE A 703 18.98 2.90 -36.90
CA ILE A 703 17.98 3.79 -36.28
C ILE A 703 17.80 5.07 -37.10
N SER A 704 16.66 5.73 -36.93
CA SER A 704 16.42 7.06 -37.48
C SER A 704 16.59 8.14 -36.40
N TYR A 705 17.28 9.23 -36.73
CA TYR A 705 17.41 10.38 -35.83
C TYR A 705 17.80 11.65 -36.57
N GLY A 706 17.04 12.72 -36.36
CA GLY A 706 17.40 14.07 -36.80
C GLY A 706 17.54 14.21 -38.32
N GLY A 707 16.67 13.55 -39.09
CA GLY A 707 16.67 13.54 -40.55
C GLY A 707 17.65 12.55 -41.18
N LYS A 708 18.35 11.73 -40.39
CA LYS A 708 19.43 10.84 -40.86
C LYS A 708 19.19 9.39 -40.46
N GLU A 709 19.73 8.50 -41.29
CA GLU A 709 19.98 7.11 -40.93
C GLU A 709 21.26 7.04 -40.09
N LEU A 710 21.22 6.30 -38.99
CA LEU A 710 22.40 6.02 -38.16
C LEU A 710 22.56 4.51 -38.04
N ILE A 711 23.77 4.05 -38.34
CA ILE A 711 24.14 2.63 -38.30
C ILE A 711 24.99 2.40 -37.05
N CYS A 712 24.59 1.45 -36.22
CA CYS A 712 25.27 1.02 -35.01
C CYS A 712 25.69 -0.45 -35.20
N ASP A 713 26.98 -0.73 -35.11
CA ASP A 713 27.54 -2.07 -35.26
C ASP A 713 28.04 -2.69 -33.94
N ASP A 714 27.99 -1.93 -32.85
CA ASP A 714 28.21 -2.38 -31.48
C ASP A 714 27.15 -1.81 -30.50
N ASP A 715 27.00 -2.47 -29.36
CA ASP A 715 26.17 -2.02 -28.22
C ASP A 715 24.69 -1.69 -28.53
N PHE A 716 23.95 -2.71 -28.98
CA PHE A 716 22.50 -2.66 -29.11
C PHE A 716 21.82 -3.88 -28.48
N GLU A 717 20.50 -3.81 -28.34
CA GLU A 717 19.66 -4.87 -27.81
C GLU A 717 18.67 -5.34 -28.88
N ILE A 718 18.31 -6.62 -28.87
CA ILE A 718 17.29 -7.24 -29.71
C ILE A 718 16.02 -7.46 -28.89
N LEU A 719 14.86 -7.15 -29.48
CA LEU A 719 13.57 -7.49 -28.88
C LEU A 719 13.27 -8.97 -29.07
N THR A 720 13.02 -9.68 -27.98
CA THR A 720 12.65 -11.09 -27.96
C THR A 720 11.36 -11.34 -27.21
N GLY A 721 10.73 -12.46 -27.53
CA GLY A 721 9.57 -12.98 -26.83
C GLY A 721 8.76 -13.90 -27.74
N SER A 722 7.87 -14.68 -27.14
CA SER A 722 7.05 -15.66 -27.85
C SER A 722 6.23 -15.00 -28.98
N SER A 723 6.48 -15.42 -30.22
CA SER A 723 5.96 -14.76 -31.44
C SER A 723 4.43 -14.70 -31.51
N ASN A 724 3.73 -15.64 -30.85
CA ASN A 724 2.28 -15.71 -30.75
C ASN A 724 1.66 -14.64 -29.83
N HIS A 725 2.48 -13.90 -29.09
CA HIS A 725 2.04 -12.79 -28.23
C HIS A 725 2.24 -11.41 -28.87
N PHE A 726 3.06 -11.29 -29.92
CA PHE A 726 3.22 -10.03 -30.61
C PHE A 726 2.16 -9.84 -31.70
N GLU A 727 1.56 -8.66 -31.78
CA GLU A 727 0.69 -8.26 -32.88
C GLU A 727 1.06 -6.87 -33.39
N TRP A 728 1.03 -6.68 -34.71
CA TRP A 728 1.11 -5.35 -35.32
C TRP A 728 -0.30 -4.76 -35.43
N LYS A 729 -0.53 -3.59 -34.85
CA LYS A 729 -1.83 -2.89 -34.89
C LYS A 729 -1.73 -1.49 -35.49
N LYS A 730 -2.75 -1.10 -36.26
CA LYS A 730 -2.93 0.29 -36.67
C LYS A 730 -3.43 1.09 -35.46
N ILE A 731 -2.53 1.88 -34.88
CA ILE A 731 -2.80 2.73 -33.72
C ILE A 731 -2.71 4.20 -34.13
N ASN A 732 -3.70 4.99 -33.73
CA ASN A 732 -3.77 6.44 -33.92
C ASN A 732 -4.23 7.11 -32.60
N MET A 733 -4.34 8.44 -32.58
CA MET A 733 -4.73 9.17 -31.36
C MET A 733 -6.13 8.81 -30.85
N ASP A 734 -7.03 8.31 -31.71
CA ASP A 734 -8.40 7.96 -31.32
C ASP A 734 -8.46 6.62 -30.57
N ASN A 735 -7.56 5.68 -30.87
CA ASN A 735 -7.57 4.33 -30.29
C ASN A 735 -6.34 3.99 -29.43
N ILE A 736 -5.35 4.89 -29.30
CA ILE A 736 -4.15 4.64 -28.48
C ILE A 736 -4.50 4.23 -27.05
N SER A 737 -5.57 4.80 -26.48
CA SER A 737 -6.04 4.46 -25.13
C SER A 737 -6.51 3.01 -24.97
N GLU A 738 -6.95 2.35 -26.04
CA GLU A 738 -7.35 0.93 -26.03
C GLU A 738 -6.14 -0.01 -25.89
N TYR A 739 -4.96 0.44 -26.35
CA TYR A 739 -3.75 -0.37 -26.46
C TYR A 739 -2.60 0.14 -25.60
N ALA A 740 -2.79 1.21 -24.82
CA ALA A 740 -1.71 1.91 -24.11
C ALA A 740 -0.83 0.97 -23.27
N ASP A 741 -1.45 0.01 -22.59
CA ASP A 741 -0.75 -0.96 -21.73
C ASP A 741 -0.15 -2.15 -22.50
N GLN A 742 -0.50 -2.30 -23.78
CA GLN A 742 -0.03 -3.38 -24.66
C GLN A 742 1.09 -2.90 -25.60
N ILE A 743 1.26 -1.60 -25.81
CA ILE A 743 2.27 -1.06 -26.75
C ILE A 743 3.68 -1.43 -26.27
N VAL A 744 4.46 -2.05 -27.17
CA VAL A 744 5.86 -2.35 -26.92
C VAL A 744 6.67 -1.08 -27.04
N ILE A 745 7.26 -0.66 -25.92
CA ILE A 745 8.11 0.53 -25.84
C ILE A 745 9.51 0.20 -26.39
N GLY A 746 9.83 0.81 -27.53
CA GLY A 746 11.12 0.70 -28.20
C GLY A 746 12.19 1.62 -27.62
N GLY A 747 11.80 2.62 -26.83
CA GLY A 747 12.70 3.53 -26.16
C GLY A 747 12.03 4.86 -25.79
N ASN A 748 12.83 5.93 -25.71
CA ASN A 748 12.38 7.27 -25.35
C ASN A 748 13.29 8.34 -25.97
N GLU A 749 12.70 9.49 -26.28
CA GLU A 749 13.44 10.69 -26.65
C GLU A 749 14.18 11.27 -25.43
N SER A 750 15.14 12.18 -25.66
CA SER A 750 15.95 12.83 -24.62
C SER A 750 15.15 13.64 -23.59
N ASN A 751 13.92 14.04 -23.94
CA ASN A 751 12.97 14.74 -23.06
C ASN A 751 12.03 13.79 -22.31
N GLY A 752 12.20 12.47 -22.45
CA GLY A 752 11.39 11.44 -21.78
C GLY A 752 10.17 10.96 -22.55
N VAL A 753 9.86 11.53 -23.72
CA VAL A 753 8.71 11.09 -24.54
C VAL A 753 8.92 9.65 -25.01
N LYS A 754 7.91 8.78 -24.82
CA LYS A 754 7.99 7.36 -25.14
C LYS A 754 7.91 7.10 -26.65
N LEU A 755 8.71 6.14 -27.11
CA LEU A 755 8.75 5.71 -28.50
C LEU A 755 8.20 4.28 -28.62
N GLY A 756 7.16 4.09 -29.42
CA GLY A 756 6.65 2.77 -29.78
C GLY A 756 7.46 2.14 -30.92
N VAL A 757 7.55 0.81 -30.95
CA VAL A 757 8.13 0.09 -32.09
C VAL A 757 7.16 0.16 -33.26
N ALA A 758 7.61 0.71 -34.39
CA ALA A 758 6.80 0.88 -35.59
C ALA A 758 7.25 -0.07 -36.71
N LYS A 759 6.30 -0.68 -37.42
CA LYS A 759 6.51 -1.37 -38.70
C LYS A 759 5.98 -0.48 -39.81
N CYS A 760 6.90 0.05 -40.61
CA CYS A 760 6.64 1.04 -41.65
C CYS A 760 6.67 0.37 -43.03
N LYS A 761 5.66 0.62 -43.88
CA LYS A 761 5.66 0.14 -45.27
C LYS A 761 6.33 1.16 -46.20
N TYR A 762 7.32 0.72 -46.97
CA TYR A 762 8.04 1.57 -47.94
C TYR A 762 8.53 0.76 -49.13
N ASN A 763 8.15 1.18 -50.35
CA ASN A 763 8.51 0.53 -51.62
C ASN A 763 8.30 -1.00 -51.60
N ASP A 764 7.09 -1.42 -51.23
CA ASP A 764 6.67 -2.83 -51.09
C ASP A 764 7.47 -3.69 -50.08
N ASN A 765 8.37 -3.07 -49.32
CA ASN A 765 9.09 -3.66 -48.21
C ASN A 765 8.62 -3.05 -46.89
N TYR A 766 9.03 -3.67 -45.80
CA TYR A 766 8.74 -3.20 -44.45
C TYR A 766 10.03 -2.98 -43.68
N TYR A 767 10.01 -1.95 -42.83
CA TYR A 767 11.14 -1.58 -42.00
C TYR A 767 10.67 -1.35 -40.57
N PHE A 768 11.48 -1.79 -39.62
CA PHE A 768 11.29 -1.43 -38.22
C PHE A 768 11.88 -0.05 -37.93
N GLY A 769 11.15 0.71 -37.13
CA GLY A 769 11.47 2.06 -36.75
C GLY A 769 10.78 2.45 -35.45
N LYS A 770 10.63 3.75 -35.25
CA LYS A 770 10.04 4.34 -34.05
C LYS A 770 8.83 5.20 -34.38
N VAL A 771 7.89 5.32 -33.45
CA VAL A 771 6.82 6.31 -33.51
C VAL A 771 6.74 7.07 -32.19
N ASN A 772 6.54 8.38 -32.24
CA ASN A 772 6.28 9.19 -31.06
C ASN A 772 4.84 8.96 -30.58
N LEU A 773 4.69 8.44 -29.35
CA LEU A 773 3.38 8.05 -28.81
C LEU A 773 2.49 9.24 -28.40
N ASP A 774 3.04 10.46 -28.27
CA ASP A 774 2.25 11.66 -27.96
C ASP A 774 1.59 12.27 -29.20
N HIS A 775 2.03 11.87 -30.39
CA HIS A 775 1.61 12.48 -31.66
C HIS A 775 1.04 11.46 -32.65
N LEU A 776 1.64 10.27 -32.74
CA LEU A 776 1.23 9.17 -33.63
C LEU A 776 0.97 9.57 -35.11
N HIS A 777 1.62 10.63 -35.61
CA HIS A 777 1.38 11.13 -36.98
C HIS A 777 2.03 10.27 -38.07
N HIS A 778 3.23 9.76 -37.81
CA HIS A 778 4.00 8.94 -38.74
C HIS A 778 5.02 8.08 -37.97
N GLY A 779 5.33 6.90 -38.49
CA GLY A 779 6.50 6.13 -38.09
C GLY A 779 7.76 6.68 -38.75
N ASN A 780 8.90 6.57 -38.09
CA ASN A 780 10.21 7.00 -38.59
C ASN A 780 11.16 5.81 -38.66
N PHE A 781 11.83 5.63 -39.81
CA PHE A 781 12.85 4.60 -39.97
C PHE A 781 14.02 5.12 -40.82
N GLY A 782 15.19 4.52 -40.65
CA GLY A 782 16.40 4.91 -41.38
C GLY A 782 16.58 4.04 -42.63
N ILE A 783 16.85 4.67 -43.78
CA ILE A 783 17.25 4.00 -45.02
C ILE A 783 17.96 4.97 -45.97
N ASN A 784 18.95 4.49 -46.74
CA ASN A 784 19.64 5.26 -47.79
C ASN A 784 20.21 6.62 -47.29
N ASN A 785 20.81 6.60 -46.10
CA ASN A 785 21.37 7.74 -45.36
C ASN A 785 20.34 8.79 -44.92
N LYS A 786 19.05 8.45 -44.89
CA LYS A 786 17.97 9.39 -44.53
C LYS A 786 17.00 8.77 -43.51
N GLU A 787 16.44 9.62 -42.67
CA GLU A 787 15.22 9.30 -41.93
C GLU A 787 14.03 9.49 -42.87
N VAL A 788 13.17 8.48 -42.92
CA VAL A 788 11.96 8.46 -43.74
C VAL A 788 10.74 8.43 -42.82
N GLU A 789 9.88 9.43 -43.00
CA GLU A 789 8.56 9.49 -42.38
C GLU A 789 7.60 8.57 -43.15
N CYS A 790 6.91 7.68 -42.45
CA CYS A 790 5.98 6.71 -43.00
C CYS A 790 4.60 6.89 -42.36
N VAL A 791 3.61 7.26 -43.17
CA VAL A 791 2.22 7.40 -42.73
C VAL A 791 1.46 6.07 -42.67
N ASP A 792 1.91 5.06 -43.42
CA ASP A 792 1.34 3.70 -43.37
C ASP A 792 2.21 2.81 -42.48
N PHE A 793 2.00 2.96 -41.17
CA PHE A 793 2.72 2.22 -40.15
C PHE A 793 1.75 1.48 -39.22
N GLU A 794 2.27 0.43 -38.60
CA GLU A 794 1.62 -0.29 -37.50
C GLU A 794 2.52 -0.23 -36.28
N VAL A 795 1.94 -0.23 -35.08
CA VAL A 795 2.65 -0.23 -33.81
C VAL A 795 2.63 -1.65 -33.24
N LEU A 796 3.75 -2.09 -32.69
CA LEU A 796 3.86 -3.39 -32.05
C LEU A 796 3.16 -3.38 -30.71
N ILE A 797 2.26 -4.35 -30.50
CA ILE A 797 1.63 -4.61 -29.20
C ILE A 797 1.98 -6.03 -28.72
N TYR A 798 1.99 -6.21 -27.41
CA TYR A 798 2.15 -7.49 -26.73
C TYR A 798 0.83 -7.91 -26.09
N LYS A 799 0.29 -9.06 -26.52
CA LYS A 799 -0.90 -9.70 -25.98
C LYS A 799 -0.47 -10.73 -24.94
N ASP A 800 -0.88 -10.58 -23.70
CA ASP A 800 -0.74 -11.71 -22.78
C ASP A 800 -1.66 -12.84 -23.22
N GLY A 801 -1.20 -14.10 -23.12
CA GLY A 801 -1.79 -15.28 -23.76
C GLY A 801 -3.16 -15.73 -23.24
N GLN A 802 -3.88 -14.86 -22.54
CA GLN A 802 -5.29 -15.08 -22.24
C GLN A 802 -6.11 -14.65 -23.46
N ALA A 803 -6.62 -15.64 -24.18
CA ALA A 803 -7.64 -15.43 -25.19
C ALA A 803 -8.74 -14.51 -24.61
N LYS A 804 -9.06 -13.45 -25.36
CA LYS A 804 -10.12 -12.49 -25.06
C LYS A 804 -11.45 -13.19 -24.77
N THR A 805 -11.75 -13.42 -23.50
CA THR A 805 -13.11 -13.33 -22.96
C THR A 805 -13.16 -12.05 -22.15
N GLU A 806 -14.00 -11.13 -22.60
CA GLU A 806 -14.56 -9.98 -21.88
C GLU A 806 -13.67 -9.34 -20.79
N ALA A 807 -12.98 -8.27 -21.19
CA ALA A 807 -12.47 -7.17 -20.36
C ALA A 807 -12.16 -7.50 -18.88
N GLU A 808 -10.94 -7.97 -18.62
CA GLU A 808 -10.36 -7.96 -17.27
C GLU A 808 -9.77 -6.56 -16.94
N PRO A 809 -9.86 -6.09 -15.68
CA PRO A 809 -9.74 -4.69 -15.30
C PRO A 809 -8.35 -4.33 -14.76
N VAL A 810 -7.84 -3.17 -15.16
CA VAL A 810 -6.64 -2.53 -14.59
C VAL A 810 -6.96 -2.01 -13.18
N SER A 811 -6.23 -2.56 -12.18
CA SER A 811 -6.10 -2.16 -10.77
C SER A 811 -7.35 -1.70 -10.00
N SER A 812 -7.89 -2.65 -9.22
CA SER A 812 -8.32 -2.51 -7.82
C SER A 812 -9.54 -1.66 -7.45
N ILE A 813 -10.59 -1.65 -8.28
CA ILE A 813 -11.94 -1.36 -7.78
C ILE A 813 -12.70 -2.68 -7.81
N GLN A 814 -12.80 -3.36 -6.67
CA GLN A 814 -13.57 -4.61 -6.53
C GLN A 814 -15.06 -4.37 -6.28
N SER A 815 -15.47 -3.11 -6.05
CA SER A 815 -16.84 -2.74 -5.69
C SER A 815 -17.12 -1.26 -5.93
N ILE A 816 -18.38 -0.85 -5.88
CA ILE A 816 -18.78 0.57 -6.00
C ILE A 816 -18.20 1.37 -4.83
N GLN A 817 -17.50 2.47 -5.10
CA GLN A 817 -16.88 3.31 -4.07
C GLN A 817 -17.16 4.79 -4.29
N TRP A 818 -17.08 5.56 -3.20
CA TRP A 818 -17.09 7.02 -3.22
C TRP A 818 -15.73 7.51 -2.79
N ILE A 819 -15.01 8.14 -3.72
CA ILE A 819 -13.62 8.57 -3.52
C ILE A 819 -13.60 10.07 -3.31
N LYS A 820 -12.97 10.53 -2.23
CA LYS A 820 -12.83 11.97 -1.94
C LYS A 820 -12.08 12.66 -3.07
N TRP A 821 -12.59 13.80 -3.53
CA TRP A 821 -11.96 14.62 -4.56
C TRP A 821 -10.59 15.13 -4.10
N ASN A 822 -9.55 14.85 -4.89
CA ASN A 822 -8.15 15.22 -4.66
C ASN A 822 -7.53 15.97 -5.86
N ASN A 823 -8.34 16.76 -6.58
CA ASN A 823 -7.96 17.46 -7.81
C ASN A 823 -7.54 16.55 -8.98
N LYS A 824 -7.81 15.25 -8.88
CA LYS A 824 -7.65 14.28 -9.97
C LYS A 824 -8.95 13.51 -10.14
N ILE A 825 -9.35 13.25 -11.39
CA ILE A 825 -10.46 12.35 -11.67
C ILE A 825 -10.03 10.93 -11.28
N PRO A 826 -10.72 10.27 -10.33
CA PRO A 826 -10.32 8.94 -9.91
C PRO A 826 -10.58 7.91 -11.01
N ASN A 827 -9.74 6.88 -11.07
CA ASN A 827 -9.93 5.75 -11.97
C ASN A 827 -11.30 5.10 -11.69
N GLY A 828 -11.99 4.66 -12.74
CA GLY A 828 -13.34 4.09 -12.63
C GLY A 828 -14.46 5.09 -12.37
N ALA A 829 -14.21 6.41 -12.46
CA ALA A 829 -15.27 7.41 -12.39
C ALA A 829 -16.36 7.16 -13.45
N ILE A 830 -17.61 7.43 -13.09
CA ILE A 830 -18.76 7.21 -13.98
C ILE A 830 -19.03 8.48 -14.80
N PHE A 831 -18.90 8.38 -16.13
CA PHE A 831 -18.97 9.51 -17.05
C PHE A 831 -20.26 9.60 -17.88
N ILE A 832 -20.59 10.81 -18.30
CA ILE A 832 -21.20 11.10 -19.61
C ILE A 832 -20.10 11.75 -20.46
N LYS A 833 -19.55 11.01 -21.42
CA LYS A 833 -18.52 11.52 -22.36
C LYS A 833 -19.13 12.12 -23.62
N ASP A 834 -20.24 11.56 -24.09
CA ASP A 834 -20.90 11.94 -25.35
C ASP A 834 -22.10 12.87 -25.10
N ASN A 835 -21.91 13.92 -24.30
CA ASN A 835 -22.98 14.89 -24.08
C ASN A 835 -23.11 15.81 -25.32
N PRO A 836 -24.31 16.03 -25.89
CA PRO A 836 -24.45 16.84 -27.10
C PRO A 836 -23.97 18.30 -27.00
N ASN A 837 -23.88 18.86 -25.79
CA ASN A 837 -23.26 20.17 -25.54
C ASN A 837 -21.71 20.15 -25.48
N GLY A 838 -21.08 19.00 -25.73
CA GLY A 838 -19.63 18.83 -25.67
C GLY A 838 -19.04 18.76 -24.25
N LYS A 839 -19.89 18.82 -23.21
CA LYS A 839 -19.44 18.74 -21.82
C LYS A 839 -19.29 17.31 -21.34
N ILE A 840 -18.27 17.08 -20.53
CA ILE A 840 -18.04 15.80 -19.85
C ILE A 840 -18.46 15.96 -18.40
N PHE A 841 -19.38 15.11 -17.97
CA PHE A 841 -19.87 15.10 -16.59
C PHE A 841 -19.50 13.80 -15.88
N ILE A 842 -19.14 13.90 -14.60
CA ILE A 842 -19.01 12.74 -13.70
C ILE A 842 -19.96 12.87 -12.50
N ILE A 843 -20.22 11.76 -11.81
CA ILE A 843 -21.12 11.73 -10.65
C ILE A 843 -20.34 12.13 -9.39
N GLY A 844 -20.87 13.09 -8.63
CA GLY A 844 -20.34 13.45 -7.32
C GLY A 844 -21.40 13.58 -6.24
N ARG A 845 -20.98 13.59 -4.98
CA ARG A 845 -21.84 13.85 -3.82
C ARG A 845 -21.12 14.62 -2.72
N ILE A 846 -21.89 15.26 -1.85
CA ILE A 846 -21.37 16.01 -0.70
C ILE A 846 -22.34 15.97 0.49
N SER A 847 -21.80 15.99 1.70
CA SER A 847 -22.59 16.23 2.91
C SER A 847 -23.07 17.68 2.96
N TYR A 848 -24.38 17.88 3.03
CA TYR A 848 -25.00 19.21 3.07
C TYR A 848 -26.23 19.20 3.96
N ASN A 849 -26.30 20.11 4.94
CA ASN A 849 -27.45 20.32 5.82
C ASN A 849 -28.03 19.01 6.41
N ASN A 850 -27.19 18.23 7.11
CA ASN A 850 -27.51 16.91 7.70
C ASN A 850 -28.01 15.85 6.70
N SER A 851 -27.69 16.01 5.43
CA SER A 851 -28.05 15.09 4.35
C SER A 851 -26.82 14.80 3.46
N ILE A 852 -26.90 13.83 2.56
CA ILE A 852 -25.89 13.59 1.51
C ILE A 852 -26.57 13.78 0.15
N GLN A 853 -26.11 14.77 -0.61
CA GLN A 853 -26.71 15.15 -1.88
C GLN A 853 -25.77 14.78 -3.04
N CYS A 854 -26.30 14.13 -4.07
CA CYS A 854 -25.58 13.82 -5.29
C CYS A 854 -25.98 14.74 -6.45
N GLY A 855 -25.09 14.84 -7.44
CA GLY A 855 -25.27 15.63 -8.66
C GLY A 855 -24.15 15.37 -9.67
N TYR A 856 -23.87 16.35 -10.53
CA TYR A 856 -22.81 16.22 -11.54
C TYR A 856 -21.64 17.15 -11.25
N ILE A 857 -20.47 16.74 -11.73
CA ILE A 857 -19.25 17.54 -11.75
C ILE A 857 -18.92 17.83 -13.21
N ASP A 858 -18.72 19.11 -13.54
CA ASP A 858 -18.20 19.52 -14.85
C ASP A 858 -16.67 19.40 -14.86
N VAL A 859 -16.15 18.49 -15.69
CA VAL A 859 -14.69 18.26 -15.82
C VAL A 859 -14.12 18.81 -17.12
N THR A 860 -14.89 19.63 -17.85
CA THR A 860 -14.40 20.30 -19.07
C THR A 860 -13.80 21.67 -18.81
N THR A 861 -14.05 22.24 -17.64
CA THR A 861 -13.49 23.52 -17.20
C THR A 861 -12.26 23.28 -16.31
N SER A 862 -11.29 24.22 -16.34
CA SER A 862 -10.16 24.21 -15.41
C SER A 862 -10.60 24.27 -13.95
N ASP A 863 -11.76 24.88 -13.70
CA ASP A 863 -12.41 24.95 -12.39
C ASP A 863 -13.40 23.79 -12.27
N VAL A 864 -12.96 22.68 -11.65
CA VAL A 864 -13.84 21.52 -11.41
C VAL A 864 -14.83 21.84 -10.29
N VAL A 865 -16.12 21.82 -10.62
CA VAL A 865 -17.21 22.21 -9.70
C VAL A 865 -18.24 21.08 -9.62
N LEU A 866 -18.55 20.63 -8.40
CA LEU A 866 -19.73 19.82 -8.10
C LEU A 866 -20.97 20.71 -8.04
N PHE A 867 -21.98 20.35 -8.83
CA PHE A 867 -23.31 20.93 -8.83
C PHE A 867 -24.30 19.97 -8.18
N ILE A 868 -24.90 20.40 -7.05
CA ILE A 868 -26.03 19.69 -6.42
C ILE A 868 -27.25 20.61 -6.38
N THR A 869 -28.42 20.01 -6.17
CA THR A 869 -29.63 20.77 -5.86
C THR A 869 -30.09 20.50 -4.43
N PHE A 870 -30.70 21.47 -3.77
CA PHE A 870 -31.33 21.31 -2.46
C PHE A 870 -32.39 22.38 -2.25
N ALA A 871 -33.61 21.98 -1.86
CA ALA A 871 -34.74 22.87 -1.57
C ALA A 871 -35.01 23.90 -2.68
N GLY A 872 -35.04 23.48 -3.95
CA GLY A 872 -35.29 24.36 -5.09
C GLY A 872 -34.09 25.20 -5.55
N GLN A 873 -32.94 25.08 -4.89
CA GLN A 873 -31.75 25.88 -5.19
C GLN A 873 -30.58 25.01 -5.67
N LEU A 874 -29.78 25.56 -6.59
CA LEU A 874 -28.50 25.02 -7.01
C LEU A 874 -27.40 25.41 -6.01
N ARG A 875 -26.47 24.49 -5.73
CA ARG A 875 -25.27 24.74 -4.93
C ARG A 875 -24.03 24.25 -5.67
N ARG A 876 -22.93 25.00 -5.53
CA ARG A 876 -21.63 24.76 -6.17
C ARG A 876 -20.57 24.48 -5.13
N TYR A 877 -19.73 23.48 -5.36
CA TYR A 877 -18.61 23.15 -4.48
C TYR A 877 -17.36 22.82 -5.30
N THR A 878 -16.24 23.43 -4.94
CA THR A 878 -14.92 23.17 -5.56
C THR A 878 -14.08 22.20 -4.74
N HIS A 879 -14.48 21.89 -3.51
CA HIS A 879 -13.74 21.04 -2.57
C HIS A 879 -14.70 20.24 -1.68
N ASN A 880 -14.16 19.26 -0.94
CA ASN A 880 -14.89 18.46 0.07
C ASN A 880 -16.07 17.64 -0.46
N PHE A 881 -16.04 17.25 -1.73
CA PHE A 881 -16.98 16.30 -2.30
C PHE A 881 -16.32 14.96 -2.62
N GLU A 882 -17.13 13.96 -2.92
CA GLU A 882 -16.71 12.61 -3.32
C GLU A 882 -17.20 12.33 -4.75
N VAL A 883 -16.46 11.49 -5.48
CA VAL A 883 -16.76 11.03 -6.83
C VAL A 883 -17.13 9.56 -6.79
N LEU A 884 -18.18 9.16 -7.51
CA LEU A 884 -18.56 7.75 -7.63
C LEU A 884 -17.61 7.04 -8.60
N THR A 885 -17.06 5.92 -8.14
CA THR A 885 -16.29 5.00 -8.99
C THR A 885 -16.87 3.58 -8.92
N ALA A 886 -16.75 2.85 -10.03
CA ALA A 886 -17.13 1.43 -10.09
C ALA A 886 -16.30 0.69 -11.14
N PRO A 887 -16.23 -0.66 -11.07
CA PRO A 887 -15.64 -1.46 -12.13
C PRO A 887 -16.36 -1.24 -13.47
N SER A 888 -15.64 -1.39 -14.58
CA SER A 888 -16.25 -1.33 -15.91
C SER A 888 -17.33 -2.39 -16.06
N GLY A 889 -18.47 -2.03 -16.66
CA GLY A 889 -19.59 -2.96 -16.85
C GLY A 889 -20.41 -3.28 -15.59
N TYR A 890 -20.01 -2.80 -14.41
CA TYR A 890 -20.68 -3.13 -13.13
C TYR A 890 -21.99 -2.37 -12.90
N LEU A 891 -22.19 -1.26 -13.63
CA LEU A 891 -23.36 -0.40 -13.49
C LEU A 891 -24.10 -0.26 -14.83
N SER A 892 -25.42 -0.12 -14.76
CA SER A 892 -26.23 0.22 -15.93
C SER A 892 -27.32 1.25 -15.60
N TRP A 893 -27.79 1.96 -16.63
CA TRP A 893 -28.89 2.91 -16.53
C TRP A 893 -30.21 2.24 -16.89
N LYS A 894 -31.14 2.15 -15.94
CA LYS A 894 -32.45 1.50 -16.14
C LYS A 894 -33.59 2.48 -15.98
N GLN A 895 -34.66 2.27 -16.76
CA GLN A 895 -35.92 2.96 -16.55
C GLN A 895 -36.66 2.27 -15.41
N ILE A 896 -36.73 2.92 -14.25
CA ILE A 896 -37.33 2.36 -13.04
C ILE A 896 -38.52 3.23 -12.63
N ASN A 897 -39.59 2.58 -12.20
CA ASN A 897 -40.75 3.19 -11.59
C ASN A 897 -41.08 2.47 -10.27
N ARG A 898 -42.10 2.95 -9.56
CA ARG A 898 -42.50 2.42 -8.25
C ARG A 898 -42.86 0.92 -8.27
N ASN A 899 -43.28 0.38 -9.41
CA ASN A 899 -43.76 -1.00 -9.52
C ASN A 899 -42.65 -2.02 -9.77
N ASN A 900 -41.48 -1.60 -10.27
CA ASN A 900 -40.37 -2.50 -10.61
C ASN A 900 -39.07 -2.18 -9.86
N ILE A 901 -39.12 -1.27 -8.88
CA ILE A 901 -37.95 -0.89 -8.08
C ILE A 901 -37.32 -2.09 -7.35
N SER A 902 -38.14 -3.05 -6.91
CA SER A 902 -37.70 -4.26 -6.20
C SER A 902 -36.84 -5.17 -7.07
N ASP A 903 -36.90 -5.01 -8.39
CA ASP A 903 -36.25 -5.89 -9.35
C ASP A 903 -34.79 -5.46 -9.63
N TYR A 904 -34.33 -4.38 -9.01
CA TYR A 904 -33.01 -3.79 -9.28
C TYR A 904 -32.24 -3.40 -8.03
N ASN A 905 -30.92 -3.63 -8.06
CA ASN A 905 -29.98 -3.16 -7.05
C ASN A 905 -29.62 -1.68 -7.29
N ILE A 906 -30.40 -0.74 -6.75
CA ILE A 906 -30.21 0.70 -7.00
C ILE A 906 -28.96 1.25 -6.29
N VAL A 907 -28.12 1.98 -7.03
CA VAL A 907 -26.97 2.70 -6.47
C VAL A 907 -27.45 3.95 -5.74
N THR A 908 -27.15 4.02 -4.43
CA THR A 908 -27.55 5.14 -3.57
C THR A 908 -26.53 6.28 -3.65
N GLY A 909 -26.99 7.45 -4.09
CA GLY A 909 -26.24 8.71 -4.15
C GLY A 909 -26.11 9.43 -2.80
N GLY A 910 -27.01 9.13 -1.86
CA GLY A 910 -27.03 9.72 -0.53
C GLY A 910 -28.38 9.56 0.16
N TYR A 911 -28.72 10.49 1.04
CA TYR A 911 -29.99 10.52 1.77
C TYR A 911 -30.47 11.95 1.99
N ASP A 912 -31.78 12.16 2.07
CA ASP A 912 -32.38 13.45 2.40
C ASP A 912 -32.31 13.76 3.91
N ILE A 913 -32.85 14.91 4.33
CA ILE A 913 -32.84 15.36 5.73
C ILE A 913 -33.65 14.47 6.69
N VAL A 914 -34.54 13.62 6.15
CA VAL A 914 -35.37 12.68 6.93
C VAL A 914 -34.78 11.26 6.87
N GLY A 915 -33.71 11.06 6.10
CA GLY A 915 -33.03 9.77 5.94
C GLY A 915 -33.55 8.92 4.78
N HIS A 916 -34.42 9.43 3.91
CA HIS A 916 -34.83 8.69 2.71
C HIS A 916 -33.67 8.59 1.73
N LYS A 917 -33.48 7.40 1.15
CA LYS A 917 -32.41 7.15 0.18
C LYS A 917 -32.64 7.95 -1.10
N LEU A 918 -31.57 8.56 -1.59
CA LEU A 918 -31.53 9.24 -2.87
C LEU A 918 -30.83 8.35 -3.89
N GLY A 919 -31.52 8.00 -4.97
CA GLY A 919 -30.93 7.33 -6.13
C GLY A 919 -30.22 8.32 -7.05
N ILE A 920 -29.27 7.84 -7.84
CA ILE A 920 -28.61 8.66 -8.85
C ILE A 920 -29.39 8.57 -10.15
N ALA A 921 -29.78 9.72 -10.69
CA ALA A 921 -30.55 9.84 -11.92
C ALA A 921 -29.69 10.41 -13.05
N LYS A 922 -29.80 9.84 -14.25
CA LYS A 922 -29.38 10.45 -15.51
C LYS A 922 -30.60 11.10 -16.14
N CYS A 923 -30.67 12.42 -16.07
CA CYS A 923 -31.77 13.25 -16.55
C CYS A 923 -31.47 13.73 -17.97
N GLU A 924 -32.48 13.71 -18.82
CA GLU A 924 -32.43 14.34 -20.15
C GLU A 924 -33.16 15.69 -20.11
N TYR A 925 -32.52 16.74 -20.64
CA TYR A 925 -33.09 18.08 -20.74
C TYR A 925 -32.46 18.85 -21.92
N GLU A 926 -33.29 19.42 -22.79
CA GLU A 926 -32.85 20.13 -24.01
C GLU A 926 -31.83 19.33 -24.84
N ASN A 927 -32.09 18.03 -25.04
CA ASN A 927 -31.20 17.07 -25.71
C ASN A 927 -29.82 16.89 -25.06
N ASN A 928 -29.64 17.33 -23.82
CA ASN A 928 -28.41 17.13 -23.04
C ASN A 928 -28.68 16.21 -21.85
N TYR A 929 -27.61 15.59 -21.36
CA TYR A 929 -27.67 14.71 -20.20
C TYR A 929 -27.02 15.36 -18.97
N TYR A 930 -27.67 15.22 -17.81
CA TYR A 930 -27.19 15.70 -16.53
C TYR A 930 -27.35 14.63 -15.47
N PHE A 931 -26.43 14.57 -14.50
CA PHE A 931 -26.65 13.75 -13.31
C PHE A 931 -27.41 14.53 -12.24
N GLY A 932 -28.31 13.84 -11.57
CA GLY A 932 -29.16 14.38 -10.54
C GLY A 932 -29.51 13.33 -9.51
N LYS A 933 -30.50 13.67 -8.68
CA LYS A 933 -30.98 12.83 -7.58
C LYS A 933 -32.46 12.52 -7.74
N ILE A 934 -32.89 11.38 -7.22
CA ILE A 934 -34.30 11.00 -7.11
C ILE A 934 -34.60 10.43 -5.73
N ASN A 935 -35.72 10.84 -5.13
CA ASN A 935 -36.19 10.27 -3.88
C ASN A 935 -36.80 8.88 -4.14
N LEU A 936 -36.17 7.83 -3.60
CA LEU A 936 -36.59 6.44 -3.77
C LEU A 936 -37.85 6.08 -2.97
N SER A 937 -38.37 6.98 -2.13
CA SER A 937 -39.66 6.79 -1.45
C SER A 937 -40.84 7.37 -2.25
N GLU A 938 -40.58 8.27 -3.20
CA GLU A 938 -41.63 9.05 -3.88
C GLU A 938 -41.73 8.74 -5.39
N PHE A 939 -40.60 8.50 -6.09
CA PHE A 939 -40.57 8.10 -7.52
C PHE A 939 -41.32 8.99 -8.52
N TYR A 940 -41.57 10.28 -8.22
CA TYR A 940 -42.32 11.16 -9.13
C TYR A 940 -41.45 11.77 -10.24
N HIS A 941 -40.33 12.40 -9.89
CA HIS A 941 -39.42 13.07 -10.82
C HIS A 941 -38.01 13.13 -10.23
N ALA A 942 -37.01 13.21 -11.11
CA ALA A 942 -35.62 13.45 -10.71
C ALA A 942 -35.33 14.95 -10.69
N TYR A 943 -34.38 15.35 -9.85
CA TYR A 943 -33.92 16.74 -9.71
C TYR A 943 -32.47 16.88 -10.15
N PHE A 944 -32.15 17.87 -10.97
CA PHE A 944 -30.79 18.16 -11.41
C PHE A 944 -30.55 19.66 -11.51
N ALA A 945 -29.28 20.05 -11.51
CA ALA A 945 -28.84 21.44 -11.54
C ALA A 945 -28.71 21.95 -12.99
N TYR A 946 -29.37 23.06 -13.33
CA TYR A 946 -29.22 23.70 -14.65
C TYR A 946 -29.43 25.21 -14.51
N ASN A 947 -28.62 26.03 -15.21
CA ASN A 947 -28.71 27.50 -15.21
C ASN A 947 -29.08 28.11 -13.84
N ASP A 948 -28.25 27.85 -12.83
CA ASP A 948 -28.40 28.39 -11.46
C ASP A 948 -29.65 27.95 -10.67
N SER A 949 -30.43 26.99 -11.18
CA SER A 949 -31.69 26.54 -10.55
C SER A 949 -31.80 25.02 -10.45
N GLU A 950 -32.70 24.55 -9.58
CA GLU A 950 -33.11 23.14 -9.52
C GLU A 950 -34.19 22.87 -10.57
N TYR A 951 -33.95 21.92 -11.46
CA TYR A 951 -34.89 21.50 -12.49
C TYR A 951 -35.44 20.10 -12.21
N LYS A 952 -36.72 19.91 -12.52
CA LYS A 952 -37.40 18.61 -12.46
C LYS A 952 -37.34 17.95 -13.83
N SER A 953 -36.88 16.71 -13.89
CA SER A 953 -36.97 15.88 -15.08
C SER A 953 -37.91 14.70 -14.85
N TYR A 954 -38.81 14.50 -15.81
CA TYR A 954 -39.67 13.30 -15.90
C TYR A 954 -39.06 12.24 -16.83
N ASN A 955 -38.05 12.60 -17.61
CA ASN A 955 -37.31 11.69 -18.47
C ASN A 955 -35.93 11.44 -17.85
N TYR A 956 -35.88 10.40 -17.01
CA TYR A 956 -34.67 10.01 -16.31
C TYR A 956 -34.52 8.49 -16.28
N LYS A 957 -33.27 8.04 -16.21
CA LYS A 957 -32.90 6.66 -15.88
C LYS A 957 -32.18 6.64 -14.54
N ILE A 958 -32.33 5.56 -13.78
CA ILE A 958 -31.67 5.38 -12.49
C ILE A 958 -30.48 4.44 -12.65
N LEU A 959 -29.39 4.75 -11.93
CA LEU A 959 -28.19 3.93 -11.89
C LEU A 959 -28.41 2.69 -11.02
N VAL A 960 -28.17 1.51 -11.59
CA VAL A 960 -28.27 0.23 -10.88
C VAL A 960 -26.96 -0.54 -10.99
N GLN A 961 -26.68 -1.35 -9.98
CA GLN A 961 -25.65 -2.36 -10.00
C GLN A 961 -26.15 -3.58 -10.77
N ASN A 962 -25.35 -4.06 -11.72
CA ASN A 962 -25.62 -5.30 -12.43
C ASN A 962 -25.34 -6.48 -11.49
N GLU A 963 -26.11 -7.58 -11.65
CA GLU A 963 -25.90 -8.83 -10.89
C GLU A 963 -24.63 -9.57 -11.31
#